data_AF-A0A1H0NJH3-F1
#
_entry.id   AF-A0A1H0NJH3-F1
#
_cell.length_a   1.000
_cell.length_b   1.000
_cell.length_c   1.000
_cell.angle_alpha   90.00
_cell.angle_beta   90.00
_cell.angle_gamma   90.00
#
_symmetry.space_group_name_H-M   'P 1'
#
loop_
_entity.id
_entity.type
_entity.pdbx_description
1 polymer ?
#
loop_
_entity_poly.entity_id
_entity_poly.type
_entity_poly.pdbx_seq_one_letter_code
_entity_poly.pdbx_strand_id
1 'polypeptide(L)'
;MHTELRRAPAPRSTDACPPTDGPAQGHVLAVGAPGPRREKLTRTLESTGYSVTHAVPGDIGRSVRQTPPDAIVALDGGQGGHGGVDQAVAVVEEIRTAPQGQVLPLVMVTADREPAGVARLLRSGADDCLPEAADPVELSARIAAKLHRVPVPVDRLALDPRTGLYSAPHFHDELDRELRRPGPGRRQGVLAVVGVAEADALEERFGARVRREVAERLAGVSERLGDGSGRLGWDEKGRLLVLMPGIDEETARRALQDFATAVAGTRFVVADENVRLTPAVGWLPLADADGRRADRAVGQAADAVAEALRHRDLRPVRYEPWMRAATAPRSRARKVVRPFLLALSPLLALLIGVGVPFALYEQTYALLGWDIASGIYWIVVAGLVLSASLILLECLFSLDAPTRPATPAQPYPPASAVIAAYLPNEAATIVDTVESFLRLDYPNDLEVVLAYNTPHGLPVEDTLREIARRDRRLVLLPVAGSTSKAQNINAAVTRVRGEFVGIFDADHHPAPDAFRHAWDWLSHGYDVVQGHCVIRNGDSSWVARQVAAEFEAIYAVSHPGRTRLYGFGIFGGSNGFWRTDMLARIRMHGSMLTEDIDSTLRALQEGARIATDRTLISRELAPTRLKPLWNQRSRWAQGWLQVSLRHLGQALRHPNFTPRQKTGLVVLLGWREIQPWLSLQILPILLHSAVRAGGADRIDWATPACLLAFAFTLSAGLVQTAFAGRLALPELRRRRGWFLRHALISTVFYTHFKNIVARQSHLKELLGDRRWRVTPRASATAVTPGTAKAVGGR
;
A
#
# COMPACT_ATOMS: atom_id res chain seq x y z
N MET A 1 58.03 36.53 -41.99
CA MET A 1 59.11 37.54 -41.87
C MET A 1 59.21 37.90 -40.41
N HIS A 2 60.02 37.15 -39.65
CA HIS A 2 61.46 37.39 -39.43
C HIS A 2 61.73 38.63 -38.57
N THR A 3 62.15 38.39 -37.33
CA THR A 3 63.08 39.29 -36.63
C THR A 3 64.09 38.44 -35.88
N GLU A 4 65.34 38.62 -36.25
CA GLU A 4 66.57 37.95 -35.79
C GLU A 4 66.87 38.25 -34.31
N LEU A 5 67.20 37.25 -33.48
CA LEU A 5 68.54 36.70 -33.16
C LEU A 5 69.56 37.72 -32.59
N ARG A 6 69.82 37.60 -31.28
CA ARG A 6 71.19 37.67 -30.70
C ARG A 6 71.29 36.81 -29.44
N ARG A 7 72.32 35.97 -29.38
CA ARG A 7 72.59 34.95 -28.35
C ARG A 7 73.54 35.46 -27.24
N ALA A 8 73.19 35.07 -26.01
CA ALA A 8 73.97 34.59 -24.84
C ALA A 8 75.05 35.50 -24.17
N PRO A 9 75.20 35.38 -22.83
CA PRO A 9 76.15 34.40 -22.29
C PRO A 9 75.67 33.57 -21.08
N ALA A 10 76.43 32.52 -20.80
CA ALA A 10 76.23 31.38 -19.88
C ALA A 10 76.15 31.71 -18.37
N PRO A 11 75.57 30.81 -17.53
CA PRO A 11 75.60 30.96 -16.09
C PRO A 11 76.93 30.46 -15.50
N ARG A 12 77.51 31.27 -14.60
CA ARG A 12 78.62 30.90 -13.71
C ARG A 12 78.10 30.01 -12.57
N SER A 13 78.91 29.03 -12.20
CA SER A 13 78.74 28.17 -11.03
C SER A 13 79.24 28.82 -9.74
N THR A 14 78.77 28.25 -8.61
CA THR A 14 79.26 28.28 -7.22
C THR A 14 79.21 29.63 -6.48
N ASP A 15 78.29 29.78 -5.52
CA ASP A 15 78.54 29.35 -4.13
C ASP A 15 77.31 29.53 -3.19
N ALA A 16 77.35 28.71 -2.14
CA ALA A 16 76.49 28.53 -0.97
C ALA A 16 75.47 29.63 -0.57
N CYS A 17 74.26 29.18 -0.21
CA CYS A 17 73.26 29.97 0.54
C CYS A 17 73.12 29.40 1.98
N PRO A 18 72.97 30.24 3.03
CA PRO A 18 72.98 29.85 4.44
C PRO A 18 71.61 29.29 4.91
N PRO A 19 71.49 28.74 6.14
CA PRO A 19 70.27 28.06 6.58
C PRO A 19 69.15 29.08 6.76
N THR A 20 68.01 28.84 6.13
CA THR A 20 66.78 29.61 6.32
C THR A 20 65.92 28.97 7.40
N ASP A 21 65.89 29.58 8.59
CA ASP A 21 64.77 29.46 9.52
C ASP A 21 63.51 30.04 8.86
N GLY A 22 62.72 29.17 8.23
CA GLY A 22 61.40 29.49 7.67
C GLY A 22 60.27 28.94 8.55
N PRO A 23 59.05 29.51 8.48
CA PRO A 23 57.89 28.98 9.19
C PRO A 23 57.61 27.53 8.75
N ALA A 24 57.28 26.66 9.71
CA ALA A 24 57.06 25.24 9.45
C ALA A 24 55.97 25.02 8.37
N GLN A 25 56.26 24.20 7.36
CA GLN A 25 55.35 23.89 6.23
C GLN A 25 54.15 23.02 6.64
N GLY A 26 54.13 22.49 7.86
CA GLY A 26 53.05 21.67 8.44
C GLY A 26 53.57 20.63 9.44
N HIS A 27 52.66 19.86 10.03
CA HIS A 27 52.94 18.73 10.91
C HIS A 27 52.71 17.40 10.18
N VAL A 28 53.74 16.56 10.11
CA VAL A 28 53.70 15.26 9.41
C VAL A 28 53.90 14.12 10.41
N LEU A 29 53.05 13.10 10.34
CA LEU A 29 53.24 11.86 11.09
C LEU A 29 54.03 10.86 10.24
N ALA A 30 55.27 10.57 10.65
CA ALA A 30 56.11 9.56 10.03
C ALA A 30 55.82 8.18 10.66
N VAL A 31 55.28 7.27 9.86
CA VAL A 31 54.88 5.91 10.28
C VAL A 31 55.92 4.89 9.83
N GLY A 32 56.47 4.13 10.78
CA GLY A 32 57.40 3.06 10.48
C GLY A 32 58.06 2.48 11.74
N ALA A 33 58.64 1.30 11.60
CA ALA A 33 59.42 0.68 12.68
C ALA A 33 60.61 1.59 13.08
N PRO A 34 60.97 1.67 14.38
CA PRO A 34 62.16 2.39 14.80
C PRO A 34 63.41 1.83 14.10
N GLY A 35 64.20 2.71 13.50
CA GLY A 35 65.43 2.31 12.82
C GLY A 35 65.93 3.34 11.80
N PRO A 36 67.02 3.02 11.08
CA PRO A 36 67.74 3.97 10.22
C PRO A 36 66.88 4.57 9.09
N ARG A 37 65.91 3.80 8.59
CA ARG A 37 65.00 4.24 7.51
C ARG A 37 64.05 5.34 7.98
N ARG A 38 63.47 5.17 9.18
CA ARG A 38 62.60 6.18 9.80
C ARG A 38 63.38 7.44 10.16
N GLU A 39 64.59 7.30 10.69
CA GLU A 39 65.47 8.44 10.99
C GLU A 39 65.89 9.21 9.73
N LYS A 40 66.15 8.50 8.63
CA LYS A 40 66.43 9.12 7.33
C LYS A 40 65.22 9.91 6.83
N LEU A 41 64.03 9.29 6.83
CA LEU A 41 62.78 9.95 6.44
C LEU A 41 62.50 11.20 7.31
N THR A 42 62.72 11.09 8.62
CA THR A 42 62.54 12.19 9.57
C THR A 42 63.45 13.35 9.23
N ARG A 43 64.76 13.11 9.08
CA ARG A 43 65.72 14.14 8.66
C ARG A 43 65.35 14.76 7.32
N THR A 44 64.87 13.97 6.36
CA THR A 44 64.41 14.48 5.06
C THR A 44 63.23 15.44 5.23
N LEU A 45 62.20 15.06 5.98
CA LEU A 45 61.00 15.88 6.21
C LEU A 45 61.31 17.15 7.02
N GLU A 46 62.17 17.05 8.04
CA GLU A 46 62.61 18.19 8.84
C GLU A 46 63.46 19.16 8.02
N SER A 47 64.36 18.64 7.17
CA SER A 47 65.18 19.46 6.27
C SER A 47 64.36 20.24 5.23
N THR A 48 63.15 19.78 4.93
CA THR A 48 62.21 20.47 4.03
C THR A 48 61.20 21.34 4.78
N GLY A 49 61.35 21.48 6.11
CA GLY A 49 60.60 22.43 6.93
C GLY A 49 59.32 21.88 7.58
N TYR A 50 59.10 20.57 7.63
CA TYR A 50 57.97 19.98 8.38
C TYR A 50 58.35 19.65 9.82
N SER A 51 57.40 19.81 10.74
CA SER A 51 57.50 19.22 12.08
C SER A 51 57.07 17.76 12.03
N VAL A 52 57.84 16.85 12.64
CA VAL A 52 57.62 15.41 12.49
C VAL A 52 57.33 14.75 13.83
N THR A 53 56.25 13.97 13.90
CA THR A 53 56.00 13.01 14.98
C THR A 53 56.08 11.58 14.45
N HIS A 54 56.16 10.61 15.36
CA HIS A 54 56.35 9.21 14.98
C HIS A 54 55.21 8.33 15.46
N ALA A 55 54.86 7.34 14.63
CA ALA A 55 54.03 6.22 15.02
C ALA A 55 54.62 4.91 14.51
N VAL A 56 54.28 3.82 15.19
CA VAL A 56 54.53 2.45 14.74
C VAL A 56 53.22 1.85 14.22
N PRO A 57 53.28 0.94 13.23
CA PRO A 57 52.12 0.14 12.85
C PRO A 57 51.45 -0.50 14.09
N GLY A 58 50.13 -0.38 14.20
CA GLY A 58 49.33 -0.81 15.35
C GLY A 58 49.03 0.30 16.38
N ASP A 59 49.73 1.44 16.36
CA ASP A 59 49.49 2.58 17.26
C ASP A 59 49.17 3.89 16.51
N ILE A 60 48.98 3.81 15.18
CA ILE A 60 48.82 5.00 14.32
C ILE A 60 47.58 5.80 14.74
N GLY A 61 46.47 5.11 14.97
CA GLY A 61 45.23 5.75 15.39
C GLY A 61 45.34 6.48 16.73
N ARG A 62 46.18 6.03 17.67
CA ARG A 62 46.41 6.73 18.94
C ARG A 62 47.22 8.00 18.70
N SER A 63 48.32 7.91 17.94
CA SER A 63 49.18 9.06 17.65
C SER A 63 48.42 10.18 16.92
N VAL A 64 47.59 9.83 15.92
CA VAL A 64 46.74 10.80 15.19
C VAL A 64 45.77 11.52 16.13
N ARG A 65 45.29 10.88 17.21
CA ARG A 65 44.41 11.52 18.19
C ARG A 65 45.14 12.42 19.19
N GLN A 66 46.37 12.04 19.58
CA GLN A 66 47.16 12.81 20.55
C GLN A 66 47.76 14.05 19.92
N THR A 67 48.23 13.93 18.67
CA THR A 67 48.84 15.03 17.93
C THR A 67 48.38 14.94 16.48
N PRO A 68 47.26 15.60 16.11
CA PRO A 68 46.70 15.50 14.77
C PRO A 68 47.71 16.02 13.73
N PRO A 69 48.13 15.18 12.75
CA PRO A 69 48.99 15.61 11.66
C PRO A 69 48.19 16.20 10.51
N ASP A 70 48.86 17.05 9.74
CA ASP A 70 48.36 17.57 8.46
C ASP A 70 48.49 16.53 7.34
N ALA A 71 49.51 15.66 7.40
CA ALA A 71 49.72 14.54 6.49
C ALA A 71 50.40 13.34 7.17
N ILE A 72 50.21 12.14 6.63
CA ILE A 72 50.85 10.91 7.08
C ILE A 72 51.82 10.43 6.00
N VAL A 73 53.06 10.13 6.38
CA VAL A 73 54.08 9.55 5.50
C VAL A 73 54.52 8.21 6.08
N ALA A 74 54.25 7.12 5.38
CA ALA A 74 54.45 5.76 5.90
C ALA A 74 55.49 4.97 5.10
N LEU A 75 56.37 4.25 5.80
CA LEU A 75 57.39 3.38 5.23
C LEU A 75 56.87 1.94 5.05
N ASP A 76 57.34 1.25 4.01
CA ASP A 76 57.12 -0.20 3.86
C ASP A 76 57.98 -1.01 4.86
N GLY A 77 57.37 -2.04 5.45
CA GLY A 77 57.91 -2.72 6.65
C GLY A 77 59.10 -3.66 6.43
N GLY A 78 59.53 -3.91 5.18
CA GLY A 78 60.53 -4.96 4.89
C GLY A 78 61.73 -4.48 4.07
N GLN A 79 62.92 -5.04 4.33
CA GLN A 79 64.04 -5.01 3.39
C GLN A 79 63.70 -5.91 2.19
N GLY A 80 63.23 -5.31 1.09
CA GLY A 80 63.16 -5.89 -0.27
C GLY A 80 62.58 -7.30 -0.43
N GLY A 81 61.30 -7.40 -0.83
CA GLY A 81 60.66 -8.65 -1.23
C GLY A 81 59.13 -8.61 -1.15
N HIS A 82 58.45 -9.61 -1.71
CA HIS A 82 56.96 -9.67 -1.82
C HIS A 82 56.22 -9.46 -0.47
N GLY A 83 56.83 -9.81 0.66
CA GLY A 83 56.24 -9.59 1.99
C GLY A 83 56.22 -8.13 2.48
N GLY A 84 57.01 -7.23 1.88
CA GLY A 84 57.04 -5.81 2.24
C GLY A 84 55.78 -5.05 1.82
N VAL A 85 55.20 -5.41 0.66
CA VAL A 85 53.99 -4.78 0.14
C VAL A 85 52.75 -5.21 0.93
N ASP A 86 52.68 -6.45 1.43
CA ASP A 86 51.55 -6.91 2.25
C ASP A 86 51.47 -6.15 3.58
N GLN A 87 52.62 -5.93 4.23
CA GLN A 87 52.69 -5.12 5.45
C GLN A 87 52.36 -3.65 5.19
N ALA A 88 52.83 -3.10 4.07
CA ALA A 88 52.51 -1.73 3.68
C ALA A 88 51.01 -1.56 3.39
N VAL A 89 50.35 -2.55 2.78
CA VAL A 89 48.88 -2.57 2.61
C VAL A 89 48.16 -2.60 3.96
N ALA A 90 48.62 -3.43 4.91
CA ALA A 90 48.03 -3.47 6.25
C ALA A 90 48.10 -2.12 6.98
N VAL A 91 49.20 -1.38 6.80
CA VAL A 91 49.35 -0.01 7.34
C VAL A 91 48.37 0.97 6.69
N VAL A 92 48.18 0.90 5.37
CA VAL A 92 47.18 1.72 4.67
C VAL A 92 45.77 1.42 5.18
N GLU A 93 45.44 0.14 5.35
CA GLU A 93 44.13 -0.29 5.88
C GLU A 93 43.91 0.18 7.32
N GLU A 94 44.92 0.09 8.19
CA GLU A 94 44.87 0.63 9.55
C GLU A 94 44.54 2.14 9.55
N ILE A 95 45.17 2.91 8.66
CA ILE A 95 44.94 4.35 8.55
C ILE A 95 43.53 4.65 8.00
N ARG A 96 43.09 3.95 6.95
CA ARG A 96 41.82 4.23 6.27
C ARG A 96 40.58 3.68 7.01
N THR A 97 40.76 2.75 7.93
CA THR A 97 39.68 2.28 8.82
C THR A 97 39.37 3.28 9.94
N ALA A 98 40.30 4.17 10.29
CA ALA A 98 40.08 5.23 11.28
C ALA A 98 39.37 6.46 10.67
N PRO A 99 38.31 7.02 11.30
CA PRO A 99 37.56 8.17 10.75
C PRO A 99 38.41 9.40 10.44
N GLN A 100 39.41 9.68 11.29
CA GLN A 100 40.35 10.79 11.10
C GLN A 100 41.36 10.52 9.98
N GLY A 101 41.76 9.26 9.78
CA GLY A 101 42.72 8.86 8.75
C GLY A 101 42.12 8.78 7.34
N GLN A 102 40.79 8.76 7.19
CA GLN A 102 40.11 8.75 5.88
C GLN A 102 40.30 10.04 5.08
N VAL A 103 40.48 11.17 5.78
CA VAL A 103 40.54 12.51 5.17
C VAL A 103 41.95 13.09 5.09
N LEU A 104 42.91 12.46 5.79
CA LEU A 104 44.30 12.90 5.80
C LEU A 104 45.06 12.40 4.57
N PRO A 105 45.90 13.24 3.94
CA PRO A 105 46.85 12.81 2.93
C PRO A 105 47.75 11.67 3.43
N LEU A 106 47.83 10.58 2.68
CA LEU A 106 48.71 9.43 2.95
C LEU A 106 49.69 9.22 1.80
N VAL A 107 50.97 9.48 2.06
CA VAL A 107 52.06 9.23 1.10
C VAL A 107 52.84 8.00 1.56
N MET A 108 52.92 6.98 0.72
CA MET A 108 53.75 5.81 0.97
C MET A 108 55.17 6.04 0.43
N VAL A 109 56.18 5.76 1.25
CA VAL A 109 57.58 5.74 0.85
C VAL A 109 58.05 4.29 0.85
N THR A 110 58.38 3.76 -0.33
CA THR A 110 58.62 2.33 -0.54
C THR A 110 60.00 2.06 -1.13
N ALA A 111 60.64 0.96 -0.72
CA ALA A 111 61.84 0.46 -1.38
C ALA A 111 61.52 -0.29 -2.69
N ASP A 112 60.28 -0.75 -2.83
CA ASP A 112 59.80 -1.48 -4.00
C ASP A 112 59.63 -0.57 -5.22
N ARG A 113 60.23 -0.97 -6.35
CA ARG A 113 60.13 -0.28 -7.64
C ARG A 113 59.24 -1.01 -8.63
N GLU A 114 58.65 -2.15 -8.26
CA GLU A 114 57.76 -2.88 -9.14
C GLU A 114 56.42 -2.15 -9.32
N PRO A 115 55.98 -1.91 -10.57
CA PRO A 115 54.70 -1.26 -10.85
C PRO A 115 53.49 -1.98 -10.21
N ALA A 116 53.57 -3.30 -10.05
CA ALA A 116 52.53 -4.11 -9.44
C ALA A 116 52.32 -3.80 -7.94
N GLY A 117 53.41 -3.63 -7.19
CA GLY A 117 53.37 -3.28 -5.76
C GLY A 117 52.81 -1.88 -5.53
N VAL A 118 53.29 -0.90 -6.30
CA VAL A 118 52.81 0.50 -6.26
C VAL A 118 51.32 0.58 -6.60
N ALA A 119 50.88 -0.10 -7.67
CA ALA A 119 49.47 -0.14 -8.05
C ALA A 119 48.59 -0.78 -6.97
N ARG A 120 49.13 -1.71 -6.18
CA ARG A 120 48.41 -2.34 -5.07
C ARG A 120 48.23 -1.36 -3.91
N LEU A 121 49.27 -0.63 -3.53
CA LEU A 121 49.21 0.39 -2.47
C LEU A 121 48.24 1.53 -2.79
N LEU A 122 48.25 2.01 -4.04
CA LEU A 122 47.29 3.03 -4.50
C LEU A 122 45.84 2.50 -4.46
N ARG A 123 45.61 1.25 -4.88
CA ARG A 123 44.27 0.62 -4.81
C ARG A 123 43.79 0.38 -3.38
N SER A 124 44.69 0.15 -2.44
CA SER A 124 44.38 0.01 -1.01
C SER A 124 44.07 1.35 -0.33
N GLY A 125 44.31 2.49 -0.99
CA GLY A 125 43.92 3.81 -0.50
C GLY A 125 45.06 4.77 -0.15
N ALA A 126 46.30 4.49 -0.56
CA ALA A 126 47.37 5.50 -0.52
C ALA A 126 47.10 6.63 -1.54
N ASP A 127 47.34 7.89 -1.16
CA ASP A 127 47.13 9.05 -2.06
C ASP A 127 48.28 9.25 -3.04
N ASP A 128 49.47 8.80 -2.68
CA ASP A 128 50.68 8.80 -3.51
C ASP A 128 51.67 7.74 -3.04
N CYS A 129 52.61 7.36 -3.90
CA CYS A 129 53.66 6.40 -3.62
C CYS A 129 54.98 6.89 -4.21
N LEU A 130 56.01 7.00 -3.38
CA LEU A 130 57.35 7.47 -3.75
C LEU A 130 58.42 6.41 -3.44
N PRO A 131 59.46 6.27 -4.28
CA PRO A 131 60.60 5.45 -3.94
C PRO A 131 61.43 6.07 -2.82
N GLU A 132 62.06 5.27 -1.95
CA GLU A 132 62.98 5.75 -0.90
C GLU A 132 64.19 6.56 -1.41
N ALA A 133 64.50 6.41 -2.69
CA ALA A 133 65.55 7.16 -3.38
C ALA A 133 65.06 8.47 -3.99
N ALA A 134 63.79 8.85 -3.77
CA ALA A 134 63.23 10.09 -4.27
C ALA A 134 63.97 11.30 -3.68
N ASP A 135 64.03 12.37 -4.47
CA ASP A 135 64.63 13.63 -4.05
C ASP A 135 63.82 14.23 -2.87
N PRO A 136 64.48 14.70 -1.79
CA PRO A 136 63.81 15.41 -0.70
C PRO A 136 62.86 16.52 -1.15
N VAL A 137 63.24 17.28 -2.18
CA VAL A 137 62.44 18.35 -2.77
C VAL A 137 61.20 17.78 -3.45
N GLU A 138 61.30 16.63 -4.12
CA GLU A 138 60.16 15.94 -4.72
C GLU A 138 59.18 15.45 -3.65
N LEU A 139 59.66 14.80 -2.59
CA LEU A 139 58.83 14.34 -1.47
C LEU A 139 58.06 15.51 -0.85
N SER A 140 58.75 16.62 -0.58
CA SER A 140 58.12 17.82 -0.03
C SER A 140 57.07 18.42 -0.95
N ALA A 141 57.36 18.52 -2.26
CA ALA A 141 56.43 19.06 -3.24
C ALA A 141 55.16 18.20 -3.38
N ARG A 142 55.29 16.88 -3.30
CA ARG A 142 54.14 15.96 -3.36
C ARG A 142 53.28 16.04 -2.09
N ILE A 143 53.90 16.11 -0.91
CA ILE A 143 53.18 16.33 0.35
C ILE A 143 52.42 17.66 0.29
N ALA A 144 53.10 18.75 -0.10
CA ALA A 144 52.48 20.06 -0.25
C ALA A 144 51.30 20.03 -1.24
N ALA A 145 51.44 19.36 -2.40
CA ALA A 145 50.36 19.24 -3.38
C ALA A 145 49.11 18.53 -2.83
N LYS A 146 49.28 17.57 -1.91
CA LYS A 146 48.15 16.92 -1.24
C LYS A 146 47.54 17.76 -0.13
N LEU A 147 48.36 18.47 0.64
CA LEU A 147 47.91 19.40 1.68
C LEU A 147 47.08 20.57 1.12
N HIS A 148 47.44 21.07 -0.07
CA HIS A 148 46.72 22.16 -0.73
C HIS A 148 45.44 21.70 -1.44
N ARG A 149 45.16 20.39 -1.49
CA ARG A 149 43.93 19.86 -2.07
C ARG A 149 42.79 20.00 -1.05
N VAL A 150 42.03 21.09 -1.14
CA VAL A 150 40.85 21.31 -0.30
C VAL A 150 39.87 20.14 -0.48
N PRO A 151 39.61 19.30 0.54
CA PRO A 151 38.55 18.30 0.46
C PRO A 151 37.23 19.08 0.43
N VAL A 152 36.48 19.00 -0.67
CA VAL A 152 35.11 19.54 -0.70
C VAL A 152 34.27 18.62 0.19
N PRO A 153 33.71 19.10 1.32
CA PRO A 153 32.81 18.29 2.13
C PRO A 153 31.67 17.82 1.24
N VAL A 154 31.28 16.55 1.33
CA VAL A 154 30.19 15.97 0.52
C VAL A 154 28.90 16.80 0.67
N ASP A 155 28.69 17.40 1.84
CA ASP A 155 27.55 18.25 2.17
C ASP A 155 27.55 19.61 1.43
N ARG A 156 28.70 20.02 0.85
CA ARG A 156 28.82 21.20 -0.02
C ARG A 156 28.73 20.86 -1.50
N LEU A 157 28.64 19.57 -1.86
CA LEU A 157 28.34 19.17 -3.22
C LEU A 157 26.85 19.43 -3.49
N ALA A 158 26.55 19.95 -4.68
CA ALA A 158 25.16 20.11 -5.12
C ALA A 158 24.47 18.75 -5.25
N LEU A 159 25.22 17.72 -5.65
CA LEU A 159 24.78 16.35 -5.84
C LEU A 159 25.56 15.43 -4.91
N ASP A 160 24.85 14.51 -4.27
CA ASP A 160 25.44 13.36 -3.59
C ASP A 160 26.03 12.42 -4.67
N PRO A 161 27.35 12.17 -4.66
CA PRO A 161 28.02 11.38 -5.69
C PRO A 161 27.62 9.90 -5.72
N ARG A 162 26.91 9.39 -4.71
CA ARG A 162 26.45 7.99 -4.65
C ARG A 162 25.03 7.80 -5.17
N THR A 163 24.14 8.74 -4.84
CA THR A 163 22.73 8.67 -5.26
C THR A 163 22.45 9.45 -6.53
N GLY A 164 23.30 10.42 -6.88
CA GLY A 164 23.05 11.36 -7.98
C GLY A 164 21.94 12.37 -7.67
N LEU A 165 21.51 12.48 -6.41
CA LEU A 165 20.42 13.37 -5.98
C LEU A 165 20.96 14.60 -5.25
N TYR A 166 20.14 15.61 -5.04
CA TYR A 166 20.56 16.82 -4.34
C TYR A 166 20.90 16.51 -2.88
N SER A 167 22.00 17.10 -2.40
CA SER A 167 22.30 17.12 -0.98
C SER A 167 21.20 17.85 -0.21
N ALA A 168 20.96 17.48 1.05
CA ALA A 168 19.91 18.11 1.86
C ALA A 168 20.01 19.65 1.89
N PRO A 169 21.21 20.26 2.08
CA PRO A 169 21.35 21.72 2.05
C PRO A 169 20.98 22.31 0.68
N HIS A 170 21.43 21.69 -0.42
CA HIS A 170 21.16 22.17 -1.76
C HIS A 170 19.67 22.07 -2.13
N PHE A 171 19.02 20.97 -1.75
CA PHE A 171 17.57 20.80 -1.92
C PHE A 171 16.79 21.89 -1.16
N HIS A 172 17.18 22.16 0.09
CA HIS A 172 16.55 23.20 0.90
C HIS A 172 16.69 24.57 0.24
N ASP A 173 17.87 24.93 -0.25
CA ASP A 173 18.11 26.19 -0.97
C ASP A 173 17.22 26.33 -2.23
N GLU A 174 17.08 25.26 -3.01
CA GLU A 174 16.21 25.24 -4.19
C GLU A 174 14.72 25.37 -3.82
N LEU A 175 14.27 24.68 -2.79
CA LEU A 175 12.90 24.81 -2.27
C LEU A 175 12.64 26.23 -1.78
N ASP A 176 13.60 26.82 -1.07
CA ASP A 176 13.55 28.19 -0.58
C ASP A 176 13.42 29.21 -1.72
N ARG A 177 14.14 28.99 -2.83
CA ARG A 177 14.01 29.80 -4.06
C ARG A 177 12.61 29.69 -4.65
N GLU A 178 12.05 28.50 -4.77
CA GLU A 178 10.68 28.30 -5.29
C GLU A 178 9.60 28.89 -4.36
N LEU A 179 9.74 28.76 -3.03
CA LEU A 179 8.83 29.35 -2.06
C LEU A 179 8.82 30.89 -2.08
N ARG A 180 9.95 31.50 -2.52
CA ARG A 180 10.10 32.95 -2.67
C ARG A 180 9.65 33.47 -4.04
N ARG A 181 9.34 32.62 -5.03
CA ARG A 181 8.88 33.06 -6.35
C ARG A 181 7.55 33.86 -6.27
N PRO A 182 7.36 34.86 -7.14
CA PRO A 182 6.11 35.62 -7.24
C PRO A 182 4.91 34.76 -7.67
N GLY A 183 3.71 35.20 -7.27
CA GLY A 183 2.45 34.43 -7.20
C GLY A 183 2.15 33.40 -8.31
N PRO A 184 2.15 33.74 -9.61
CA PRO A 184 1.77 32.79 -10.66
C PRO A 184 2.68 31.57 -10.72
N GLY A 185 3.99 31.75 -10.50
CA GLY A 185 4.98 30.68 -10.49
C GLY A 185 4.97 29.84 -9.21
N ARG A 186 4.57 30.41 -8.07
CA ARG A 186 4.40 29.67 -6.80
C ARG A 186 3.10 28.86 -6.74
N ARG A 187 2.06 29.30 -7.47
CA ARG A 187 0.75 28.61 -7.52
C ARG A 187 0.80 27.28 -8.26
N GLN A 188 1.81 27.07 -9.09
CA GLN A 188 2.04 25.82 -9.81
C GLN A 188 3.32 25.22 -9.23
N GLY A 189 3.18 24.33 -8.26
CA GLY A 189 4.31 23.63 -7.67
C GLY A 189 3.92 22.82 -6.45
N VAL A 190 4.52 21.64 -6.34
CA VAL A 190 4.25 20.70 -5.25
C VAL A 190 5.56 20.26 -4.61
N LEU A 191 5.58 20.23 -3.28
CA LEU A 191 6.58 19.53 -2.49
C LEU A 191 5.98 18.21 -2.00
N ALA A 192 6.69 17.12 -2.19
CA ALA A 192 6.36 15.83 -1.60
C ALA A 192 7.52 15.27 -0.78
N VAL A 193 7.17 14.53 0.26
CA VAL A 193 8.07 13.76 1.10
C VAL A 193 7.61 12.31 1.03
N VAL A 194 8.54 11.39 0.85
CA VAL A 194 8.26 9.95 0.80
C VAL A 194 8.97 9.24 1.94
N GLY A 195 8.19 8.67 2.86
CA GLY A 195 8.67 7.73 3.85
C GLY A 195 8.46 6.28 3.40
N VAL A 196 9.03 5.33 4.14
CA VAL A 196 8.84 3.89 3.91
C VAL A 196 8.34 3.24 5.19
N ALA A 197 7.24 2.49 5.12
CA ALA A 197 6.60 1.92 6.31
C ALA A 197 7.45 0.85 7.02
N GLU A 198 8.34 0.20 6.28
CA GLU A 198 9.25 -0.84 6.76
C GLU A 198 10.61 -0.29 7.23
N ALA A 199 10.87 1.02 7.11
CA ALA A 199 12.19 1.61 7.37
C ALA A 199 12.74 1.30 8.77
N ASP A 200 11.93 1.53 9.82
CA ASP A 200 12.34 1.33 11.21
C ASP A 200 12.64 -0.15 11.49
N ALA A 201 11.80 -1.06 10.99
CA ALA A 201 11.97 -2.50 11.16
C ALA A 201 13.19 -3.05 10.41
N LEU A 202 13.50 -2.49 9.25
CA LEU A 202 14.69 -2.85 8.48
C LEU A 202 15.96 -2.31 9.14
N GLU A 203 15.93 -1.09 9.68
CA GLU A 203 17.05 -0.52 10.43
C GLU A 203 17.34 -1.30 11.72
N GLU A 204 16.31 -1.69 12.48
CA GLU A 204 16.47 -2.52 13.67
C GLU A 204 17.15 -3.87 13.33
N ARG A 205 16.83 -4.43 12.16
CA ARG A 205 17.34 -5.74 11.74
C ARG A 205 18.73 -5.70 11.12
N PHE A 206 19.06 -4.68 10.33
CA PHE A 206 20.29 -4.64 9.52
C PHE A 206 21.18 -3.40 9.76
N GLY A 207 20.80 -2.54 10.70
CA GLY A 207 21.53 -1.35 11.15
C GLY A 207 21.23 -0.07 10.34
N ALA A 208 21.81 1.06 10.79
CA ALA A 208 21.57 2.40 10.23
C ALA A 208 21.90 2.55 8.74
N ARG A 209 22.78 1.68 8.19
CA ARG A 209 23.16 1.69 6.76
C ARG A 209 21.97 1.47 5.82
N VAL A 210 20.90 0.85 6.30
CA VAL A 210 19.75 0.42 5.49
C VAL A 210 18.92 1.58 5.01
N ARG A 211 18.74 2.63 5.83
CA ARG A 211 18.01 3.83 5.40
C ARG A 211 18.62 4.43 4.15
N ARG A 212 19.96 4.42 4.07
CA ARG A 212 20.71 4.89 2.90
C ARG A 212 20.53 3.97 1.69
N GLU A 213 20.60 2.65 1.87
CA GLU A 213 20.38 1.71 0.75
C GLU A 213 18.95 1.78 0.21
N VAL A 214 17.95 1.83 1.09
CA VAL A 214 16.54 2.05 0.71
C VAL A 214 16.40 3.36 -0.08
N ALA A 215 17.11 4.41 0.34
CA ALA A 215 17.10 5.68 -0.37
C ALA A 215 17.68 5.57 -1.79
N GLU A 216 18.85 4.95 -1.94
CA GLU A 216 19.47 4.67 -3.25
C GLU A 216 18.52 3.87 -4.16
N ARG A 217 17.81 2.87 -3.62
CA ARG A 217 16.85 2.06 -4.39
C ARG A 217 15.61 2.84 -4.82
N LEU A 218 15.07 3.71 -3.97
CA LEU A 218 13.93 4.57 -4.31
C LEU A 218 14.30 5.61 -5.37
N ALA A 219 15.53 6.12 -5.33
CA ALA A 219 16.07 7.00 -6.37
C ALA A 219 16.08 6.31 -7.74
N GLY A 220 16.45 5.02 -7.81
CA GLY A 220 16.42 4.27 -9.07
C GLY A 220 15.03 4.13 -9.71
N VAL A 221 13.95 4.36 -8.96
CA VAL A 221 12.56 4.30 -9.47
C VAL A 221 12.00 5.70 -9.75
N SER A 222 12.75 6.77 -9.46
CA SER A 222 12.27 8.14 -9.56
C SER A 222 12.05 8.63 -10.99
N GLU A 223 12.58 7.94 -12.00
CA GLU A 223 12.27 8.18 -13.43
C GLU A 223 10.76 8.15 -13.70
N ARG A 224 9.98 7.40 -12.88
CA ARG A 224 8.52 7.32 -12.97
C ARG A 224 7.79 8.60 -12.55
N LEU A 225 8.47 9.56 -11.94
CA LEU A 225 7.91 10.88 -11.66
C LEU A 225 7.79 11.76 -12.92
N GLY A 226 8.30 11.29 -14.08
CA GLY A 226 8.16 11.90 -15.40
C GLY A 226 9.40 12.68 -15.88
N ASP A 227 9.54 12.86 -17.20
CA ASP A 227 10.70 13.43 -17.90
C ASP A 227 10.93 14.96 -17.73
N GLY A 228 10.41 15.59 -16.67
CA GLY A 228 10.57 17.03 -16.53
C GLY A 228 10.39 17.58 -15.13
N SER A 229 11.48 18.09 -14.55
CA SER A 229 11.56 19.09 -13.47
C SER A 229 11.49 18.65 -12.01
N GLY A 230 11.35 17.36 -11.69
CA GLY A 230 11.45 16.89 -10.30
C GLY A 230 12.86 17.07 -9.75
N ARG A 231 13.09 18.03 -8.86
CA ARG A 231 14.33 18.10 -8.06
C ARG A 231 14.17 17.12 -6.92
N LEU A 232 15.13 16.21 -6.77
CA LEU A 232 15.08 15.12 -5.81
C LEU A 232 16.20 15.28 -4.80
N GLY A 233 15.92 15.04 -3.53
CA GLY A 233 16.91 15.05 -2.45
C GLY A 233 16.51 14.09 -1.34
N TRP A 234 17.29 14.05 -0.26
CA TRP A 234 16.99 13.27 0.93
C TRP A 234 17.14 14.11 2.18
N ASP A 235 16.38 13.77 3.22
CA ASP A 235 16.58 14.35 4.55
C ASP A 235 17.39 13.43 5.48
N GLU A 236 17.77 13.97 6.63
CA GLU A 236 18.53 13.25 7.67
C GLU A 236 17.82 11.99 8.21
N LYS A 237 16.49 11.87 8.00
CA LYS A 237 15.69 10.71 8.43
C LYS A 237 15.62 9.62 7.35
N GLY A 238 16.29 9.81 6.22
CA GLY A 238 16.27 8.89 5.08
C GLY A 238 14.95 8.91 4.33
N ARG A 239 14.27 10.06 4.25
CA ARG A 239 13.05 10.25 3.45
C ARG A 239 13.36 10.96 2.14
N LEU A 240 12.72 10.53 1.05
CA LEU A 240 12.91 11.14 -0.26
C LEU A 240 12.16 12.47 -0.28
N LEU A 241 12.84 13.53 -0.69
CA LEU A 241 12.27 14.84 -0.93
C LEU A 241 12.08 15.01 -2.44
N VAL A 242 10.89 15.41 -2.85
CA VAL A 242 10.52 15.60 -4.26
C VAL A 242 9.94 16.99 -4.43
N LEU A 243 10.59 17.83 -5.22
CA LEU A 243 10.12 19.17 -5.55
C LEU A 243 9.73 19.21 -7.03
N MET A 244 8.46 19.48 -7.32
CA MET A 244 7.85 19.50 -8.65
C MET A 244 7.38 20.93 -8.98
N PRO A 245 8.28 21.82 -9.44
CA PRO A 245 7.95 23.20 -9.78
C PRO A 245 7.16 23.28 -11.09
N GLY A 246 6.19 24.18 -11.18
CA GLY A 246 5.40 24.40 -12.40
C GLY A 246 4.36 23.32 -12.72
N ILE A 247 4.19 22.31 -11.85
CA ILE A 247 3.25 21.22 -12.05
C ILE A 247 1.98 21.48 -11.24
N ASP A 248 0.80 21.30 -11.86
CA ASP A 248 -0.48 21.41 -11.17
C ASP A 248 -0.71 20.26 -10.18
N GLU A 249 -1.54 20.51 -9.17
CA GLU A 249 -1.77 19.56 -8.09
C GLU A 249 -2.27 18.19 -8.57
N GLU A 250 -3.14 18.15 -9.58
CA GLU A 250 -3.76 16.89 -10.03
C GLU A 250 -2.78 16.06 -10.85
N THR A 251 -1.93 16.70 -11.66
CA THR A 251 -0.84 16.02 -12.37
C THR A 251 0.24 15.55 -11.41
N ALA A 252 0.64 16.38 -10.44
CA ALA A 252 1.61 15.97 -9.41
C ALA A 252 1.08 14.79 -8.57
N ARG A 253 -0.19 14.85 -8.13
CA ARG A 253 -0.83 13.77 -7.37
C ARG A 253 -0.87 12.46 -8.16
N ARG A 254 -1.11 12.51 -9.48
CA ARG A 254 -1.07 11.33 -10.35
C ARG A 254 0.34 10.76 -10.47
N ALA A 255 1.34 11.59 -10.76
CA ALA A 255 2.75 11.15 -10.83
C ALA A 255 3.25 10.53 -9.51
N LEU A 256 2.90 11.14 -8.37
CA LEU A 256 3.23 10.61 -7.05
C LEU A 256 2.52 9.27 -6.76
N GLN A 257 1.28 9.11 -7.22
CA GLN A 257 0.55 7.84 -7.10
C GLN A 257 1.21 6.76 -7.96
N ASP A 258 1.60 7.07 -9.19
CA ASP A 258 2.25 6.15 -10.11
C ASP A 258 3.62 5.72 -9.58
N PHE A 259 4.40 6.66 -9.04
CA PHE A 259 5.64 6.39 -8.32
C PHE A 259 5.41 5.44 -7.13
N ALA A 260 4.43 5.72 -6.27
CA ALA A 260 4.13 4.86 -5.12
C ALA A 260 3.74 3.44 -5.53
N THR A 261 2.92 3.29 -6.58
CA THR A 261 2.53 1.99 -7.14
C THR A 261 3.72 1.25 -7.76
N ALA A 262 4.61 1.95 -8.46
CA ALA A 262 5.81 1.36 -9.06
C ALA A 262 6.78 0.82 -8.00
N VAL A 263 7.02 1.61 -6.95
CA VAL A 263 7.85 1.16 -5.81
C VAL A 263 7.22 -0.06 -5.13
N ALA A 264 5.92 -0.04 -4.84
CA ALA A 264 5.25 -1.16 -4.18
C ALA A 264 5.20 -2.45 -5.03
N GLY A 265 5.23 -2.31 -6.36
CA GLY A 265 5.31 -3.43 -7.30
C GLY A 265 6.72 -3.98 -7.52
N THR A 266 7.75 -3.28 -7.07
CA THR A 266 9.16 -3.66 -7.27
C THR A 266 9.67 -4.46 -6.07
N ARG A 267 10.41 -5.54 -6.33
CA ARG A 267 11.18 -6.24 -5.30
C ARG A 267 12.56 -5.61 -5.24
N PHE A 268 12.93 -5.09 -4.08
CA PHE A 268 14.23 -4.48 -3.85
C PHE A 268 15.15 -5.47 -3.15
N VAL A 269 16.43 -5.45 -3.50
CA VAL A 269 17.46 -6.11 -2.71
C VAL A 269 18.02 -5.08 -1.74
N VAL A 270 17.87 -5.35 -0.44
CA VAL A 270 18.38 -4.51 0.66
C VAL A 270 19.09 -5.43 1.64
N ALA A 271 20.36 -5.15 1.94
CA ALA A 271 21.21 -6.03 2.76
C ALA A 271 21.15 -7.50 2.31
N ASP A 272 21.24 -7.74 1.00
CA ASP A 272 21.18 -9.05 0.33
C ASP A 272 19.85 -9.83 0.48
N GLU A 273 18.79 -9.18 0.99
CA GLU A 273 17.45 -9.76 1.08
C GLU A 273 16.45 -9.09 0.15
N ASN A 274 15.56 -9.89 -0.44
CA ASN A 274 14.45 -9.40 -1.24
C ASN A 274 13.35 -8.85 -0.33
N VAL A 275 13.12 -7.53 -0.40
CA VAL A 275 12.11 -6.82 0.37
C VAL A 275 11.11 -6.10 -0.52
N ARG A 276 9.87 -6.00 -0.05
CA ARG A 276 8.84 -5.13 -0.63
C ARG A 276 8.68 -3.90 0.25
N LEU A 277 8.76 -2.73 -0.36
CA LEU A 277 8.66 -1.46 0.36
C LEU A 277 7.28 -0.86 0.16
N THR A 278 6.70 -0.31 1.23
CA THR A 278 5.46 0.46 1.19
C THR A 278 5.79 1.95 1.28
N PRO A 279 5.84 2.67 0.15
CA PRO A 279 6.05 4.11 0.16
C PRO A 279 4.82 4.81 0.74
N ALA A 280 5.07 5.78 1.62
CA ALA A 280 4.08 6.66 2.20
C ALA A 280 4.38 8.08 1.73
N VAL A 281 3.53 8.59 0.84
CA VAL A 281 3.73 9.89 0.19
C VAL A 281 2.86 10.94 0.86
N GLY A 282 3.48 11.97 1.41
CA GLY A 282 2.83 13.19 1.90
C GLY A 282 3.22 14.36 1.01
N TRP A 283 2.27 15.20 0.61
CA TRP A 283 2.54 16.31 -0.31
C TRP A 283 1.84 17.61 0.09
N LEU A 284 2.40 18.73 -0.35
CA LEU A 284 2.01 20.08 -0.01
C LEU A 284 2.08 20.97 -1.27
N PRO A 285 0.99 21.63 -1.67
CA PRO A 285 1.06 22.71 -2.64
C PRO A 285 1.97 23.84 -2.12
N LEU A 286 2.93 24.31 -2.92
CA LEU A 286 3.82 25.41 -2.50
C LEU A 286 3.07 26.72 -2.21
N ALA A 287 1.86 26.86 -2.77
CA ALA A 287 0.94 27.94 -2.44
C ALA A 287 0.53 27.94 -0.95
N ASP A 288 0.37 26.76 -0.35
CA ASP A 288 -0.19 26.54 0.99
C ASP A 288 0.88 26.38 2.08
N ALA A 289 2.16 26.50 1.72
CA ALA A 289 3.26 26.37 2.66
C ALA A 289 3.25 27.51 3.71
N ASP A 290 3.38 27.13 4.99
CA ASP A 290 3.39 28.07 6.12
C ASP A 290 4.76 28.75 6.23
N GLY A 291 4.85 29.93 5.62
CA GLY A 291 6.08 30.72 5.58
C GLY A 291 6.95 30.43 4.34
N ARG A 292 8.00 31.23 4.14
CA ARG A 292 8.90 31.14 2.98
C ARG A 292 10.20 30.40 3.31
N ARG A 293 10.11 29.36 4.15
CA ARG A 293 11.24 28.54 4.61
C ARG A 293 11.03 27.06 4.31
N ALA A 294 12.04 26.42 3.72
CA ALA A 294 12.07 25.02 3.35
C ALA A 294 11.75 24.08 4.52
N ASP A 295 12.40 24.25 5.68
CA ASP A 295 12.24 23.36 6.84
C ASP A 295 10.78 23.21 7.30
N ARG A 296 10.04 24.33 7.27
CA ARG A 296 8.63 24.32 7.67
C ARG A 296 7.77 23.57 6.66
N ALA A 297 7.99 23.81 5.36
CA ALA A 297 7.26 23.15 4.28
C ALA A 297 7.53 21.64 4.23
N VAL A 298 8.80 21.23 4.35
CA VAL A 298 9.20 19.82 4.47
C VAL A 298 8.54 19.19 5.69
N GLY A 299 8.53 19.90 6.82
CA GLY A 299 7.84 19.43 8.01
C GLY A 299 6.33 19.25 7.82
N GLN A 300 5.65 20.14 7.08
CA GLN A 300 4.21 20.01 6.82
C GLN A 300 3.94 18.78 5.93
N ALA A 301 4.69 18.61 4.85
CA ALA A 301 4.60 17.42 4.01
C ALA A 301 4.92 16.13 4.79
N ALA A 302 5.86 16.18 5.74
CA ALA A 302 6.17 15.07 6.65
C ALA A 302 5.01 14.69 7.58
N ASP A 303 4.19 15.64 8.04
CA ASP A 303 3.00 15.32 8.84
C ASP A 303 1.95 14.57 8.00
N ALA A 304 1.85 14.91 6.71
CA ALA A 304 1.03 14.16 5.77
C ALA A 304 1.58 12.75 5.52
N VAL A 305 2.89 12.55 5.52
CA VAL A 305 3.52 11.21 5.48
C VAL A 305 3.09 10.36 6.68
N ALA A 306 3.00 10.95 7.88
CA ALA A 306 2.57 10.21 9.07
C ALA A 306 1.13 9.68 8.94
N GLU A 307 0.24 10.41 8.25
CA GLU A 307 -1.10 9.91 7.90
C GLU A 307 -1.05 8.84 6.79
N ALA A 308 -0.24 9.04 5.76
CA ALA A 308 -0.05 8.03 4.70
C ALA A 308 0.47 6.69 5.25
N LEU A 309 1.41 6.74 6.21
CA LEU A 309 1.96 5.58 6.92
C LEU A 309 0.90 4.84 7.75
N ARG A 310 -0.12 5.55 8.27
CA ARG A 310 -1.25 4.90 8.94
C ARG A 310 -2.09 4.09 7.97
N HIS A 311 -2.38 4.61 6.78
CA HIS A 311 -3.24 3.95 5.81
C HIS A 311 -2.55 2.78 5.08
N ARG A 312 -1.26 2.91 4.78
CA ARG A 312 -0.46 1.91 4.02
C ARG A 312 -1.09 1.52 2.67
N ASP A 313 -1.78 2.46 2.04
CA ASP A 313 -2.65 2.21 0.88
C ASP A 313 -2.13 2.87 -0.40
N LEU A 314 -0.87 3.33 -0.38
CA LEU A 314 -0.13 3.97 -1.49
C LEU A 314 -0.71 5.29 -1.98
N ARG A 315 -1.75 5.83 -1.34
CA ARG A 315 -2.36 7.09 -1.77
C ARG A 315 -1.54 8.29 -1.26
N PRO A 316 -1.13 9.20 -2.16
CA PRO A 316 -0.53 10.46 -1.73
C PRO A 316 -1.50 11.27 -0.87
N VAL A 317 -1.08 11.64 0.33
CA VAL A 317 -1.87 12.42 1.27
C VAL A 317 -1.47 13.89 1.17
N ARG A 318 -2.45 14.76 0.90
CA ARG A 318 -2.26 16.22 0.93
C ARG A 318 -2.17 16.69 2.38
N TYR A 319 -1.20 17.54 2.70
CA TYR A 319 -1.12 18.19 4.00
C TYR A 319 -2.35 19.06 4.24
N GLU A 320 -2.84 19.01 5.47
CA GLU A 320 -3.91 19.89 5.96
C GLU A 320 -3.52 20.47 7.32
N PRO A 321 -3.88 21.72 7.64
CA PRO A 321 -3.47 22.38 8.89
C PRO A 321 -3.83 21.63 10.18
N TRP A 322 -4.89 20.80 10.15
CA TRP A 322 -5.30 20.01 11.30
C TRP A 322 -4.32 18.91 11.68
N MET A 323 -3.41 18.51 10.78
CA MET A 323 -2.43 17.45 11.04
C MET A 323 -1.37 17.88 12.08
N ARG A 324 -1.11 19.18 12.20
CA ARG A 324 -0.25 19.76 13.26
C ARG A 324 -1.01 20.27 14.47
N ALA A 325 -2.27 20.63 14.31
CA ALA A 325 -3.06 21.17 15.41
C ALA A 325 -3.54 20.04 16.34
N ALA A 326 -3.18 20.11 17.62
CA ALA A 326 -3.64 19.16 18.66
C ALA A 326 -5.18 19.09 18.79
N THR A 327 -5.89 20.08 18.26
CA THR A 327 -7.35 20.10 18.14
C THR A 327 -7.77 20.92 16.93
N ALA A 328 -8.33 20.27 15.90
CA ALA A 328 -9.02 20.99 14.83
C ALA A 328 -10.32 21.63 15.36
N PRO A 329 -10.64 22.89 15.02
CA PRO A 329 -11.96 23.46 15.26
C PRO A 329 -12.95 22.79 14.29
N ARG A 330 -13.51 21.64 14.68
CA ARG A 330 -14.64 21.02 13.99
C ARG A 330 -15.87 21.92 14.21
N SER A 331 -16.36 22.56 13.16
CA SER A 331 -17.46 23.53 13.22
C SER A 331 -18.64 23.03 14.08
N ARG A 332 -19.00 23.81 15.12
CA ARG A 332 -20.05 23.46 16.10
C ARG A 332 -21.42 23.21 15.44
N ALA A 333 -21.76 23.95 14.38
CA ALA A 333 -23.03 23.82 13.67
C ALA A 333 -23.25 22.41 13.06
N ARG A 334 -22.19 21.75 12.58
CA ARG A 334 -22.28 20.39 12.01
C ARG A 334 -22.49 19.29 13.06
N LYS A 335 -22.28 19.56 14.36
CA LYS A 335 -22.42 18.56 15.43
C LYS A 335 -23.87 18.33 15.87
N VAL A 336 -24.77 19.30 15.72
CA VAL A 336 -26.17 19.19 16.19
C VAL A 336 -27.13 18.83 15.06
N VAL A 337 -27.00 19.50 13.90
CA VAL A 337 -27.90 19.29 12.75
C VAL A 337 -27.75 17.90 12.16
N ARG A 338 -26.52 17.40 12.06
CA ARG A 338 -26.22 16.13 11.41
C ARG A 338 -26.78 14.89 12.13
N PRO A 339 -26.61 14.69 13.45
CA PRO A 339 -27.25 13.57 14.14
C PRO A 339 -28.78 13.66 14.11
N PHE A 340 -29.34 14.87 14.12
CA PHE A 340 -30.78 15.08 13.96
C PHE A 340 -31.27 14.65 12.56
N LEU A 341 -30.60 15.09 11.49
CA LEU A 341 -30.91 14.66 10.12
C LEU A 341 -30.72 13.15 9.92
N LEU A 342 -29.73 12.54 10.55
CA LEU A 342 -29.52 11.08 10.53
C LEU A 342 -30.61 10.33 11.30
N ALA A 343 -31.18 10.91 12.36
CA ALA A 343 -32.34 10.34 13.06
C ALA A 343 -33.62 10.44 12.21
N LEU A 344 -33.75 11.52 11.43
CA LEU A 344 -34.85 11.74 10.49
C LEU A 344 -34.65 11.08 9.12
N SER A 345 -33.56 10.37 8.87
CA SER A 345 -33.26 9.83 7.55
C SER A 345 -34.34 8.89 6.97
N PRO A 346 -35.13 8.12 7.75
CA PRO A 346 -36.29 7.39 7.23
C PRO A 346 -37.38 8.31 6.68
N LEU A 347 -37.71 9.38 7.42
CA LEU A 347 -38.70 10.38 7.02
C LEU A 347 -38.21 11.17 5.80
N LEU A 348 -36.93 11.53 5.77
CA LEU A 348 -36.32 12.21 4.63
C LEU A 348 -36.37 11.36 3.36
N ALA A 349 -36.14 10.04 3.46
CA ALA A 349 -36.26 9.14 2.31
C ALA A 349 -37.70 9.07 1.77
N LEU A 350 -38.71 9.06 2.65
CA LEU A 350 -40.12 9.09 2.25
C LEU A 350 -40.50 10.45 1.65
N LEU A 351 -40.02 11.55 2.24
CA LEU A 351 -40.25 12.89 1.70
C LEU A 351 -39.65 13.05 0.29
N ILE A 352 -38.38 12.67 0.10
CA ILE A 352 -37.69 12.76 -1.19
C ILE A 352 -38.27 11.77 -2.21
N GLY A 353 -38.56 10.54 -1.77
CA GLY A 353 -38.98 9.46 -2.66
C GLY A 353 -40.46 9.40 -2.96
N VAL A 354 -41.31 10.01 -2.13
CA VAL A 354 -42.78 9.95 -2.26
C VAL A 354 -43.38 11.36 -2.20
N GLY A 355 -43.11 12.12 -1.14
CA GLY A 355 -43.76 13.42 -0.94
C GLY A 355 -43.49 14.45 -2.04
N VAL A 356 -42.21 14.67 -2.37
CA VAL A 356 -41.79 15.62 -3.42
C VAL A 356 -42.28 15.17 -4.81
N PRO A 357 -42.09 13.91 -5.25
CA PRO A 357 -42.64 13.44 -6.52
C PRO A 357 -44.16 13.55 -6.61
N PHE A 358 -44.89 13.18 -5.55
CA PHE A 358 -46.36 13.31 -5.52
C PHE A 358 -46.79 14.77 -5.69
N ALA A 359 -46.21 15.68 -4.91
CA ALA A 359 -46.51 17.11 -5.01
C ALA A 359 -46.17 17.67 -6.40
N LEU A 360 -45.08 17.19 -7.02
CA LEU A 360 -44.71 17.54 -8.39
C LEU A 360 -45.77 17.07 -9.39
N TYR A 361 -46.23 15.82 -9.30
CA TYR A 361 -47.26 15.28 -10.19
C TYR A 361 -48.57 16.06 -10.10
N GLU A 362 -49.02 16.35 -8.88
CA GLU A 362 -50.22 17.16 -8.65
C GLU A 362 -50.07 18.58 -9.21
N GLN A 363 -48.94 19.25 -8.96
CA GLN A 363 -48.71 20.62 -9.41
C GLN A 363 -48.57 20.73 -10.93
N THR A 364 -47.83 19.82 -11.58
CA THR A 364 -47.68 19.84 -13.04
C THR A 364 -49.01 19.54 -13.72
N TYR A 365 -49.82 18.66 -13.15
CA TYR A 365 -51.15 18.40 -13.65
C TYR A 365 -52.09 19.60 -13.45
N ALA A 366 -52.13 20.18 -12.24
CA ALA A 366 -53.04 21.28 -11.92
C ALA A 366 -52.70 22.59 -12.65
N LEU A 367 -51.42 22.91 -12.81
CA LEU A 367 -50.95 24.17 -13.40
C LEU A 367 -50.75 24.10 -14.91
N LEU A 368 -50.27 22.96 -15.43
CA LEU A 368 -49.89 22.81 -16.85
C LEU A 368 -50.78 21.81 -17.60
N GLY A 369 -51.65 21.07 -16.92
CA GLY A 369 -52.45 20.00 -17.52
C GLY A 369 -51.65 18.76 -17.91
N TRP A 370 -50.38 18.66 -17.52
CA TRP A 370 -49.48 17.57 -17.92
C TRP A 370 -49.52 16.42 -16.92
N ASP A 371 -49.98 15.26 -17.37
CA ASP A 371 -49.93 14.01 -16.60
C ASP A 371 -48.55 13.34 -16.74
N ILE A 372 -47.59 13.86 -15.99
CA ILE A 372 -46.24 13.31 -15.93
C ILE A 372 -46.22 11.97 -15.17
N ALA A 373 -47.17 11.74 -14.25
CA ALA A 373 -47.24 10.51 -13.46
C ALA A 373 -47.44 9.26 -14.34
N SER A 374 -48.28 9.36 -15.37
CA SER A 374 -48.46 8.30 -16.38
C SER A 374 -47.18 7.99 -17.15
N GLY A 375 -46.36 9.01 -17.46
CA GLY A 375 -45.04 8.82 -18.07
C GLY A 375 -44.06 8.11 -17.14
N ILE A 376 -43.97 8.55 -15.88
CA ILE A 376 -43.11 7.92 -14.87
C ILE A 376 -43.56 6.48 -14.59
N TYR A 377 -44.86 6.20 -14.60
CA TYR A 377 -45.40 4.85 -14.45
C TYR A 377 -44.77 3.86 -15.46
N TRP A 378 -44.73 4.20 -16.74
CA TRP A 378 -44.11 3.34 -17.74
C TRP A 378 -42.59 3.19 -17.56
N ILE A 379 -41.91 4.23 -17.08
CA ILE A 379 -40.48 4.16 -16.72
C ILE A 379 -40.26 3.19 -15.54
N VAL A 380 -41.11 3.24 -14.52
CA VAL A 380 -41.06 2.32 -13.37
C VAL A 380 -41.30 0.88 -13.83
N VAL A 381 -42.35 0.64 -14.62
CA VAL A 381 -42.66 -0.70 -15.16
C VAL A 381 -41.50 -1.23 -15.99
N ALA A 382 -40.98 -0.43 -16.94
CA ALA A 382 -39.84 -0.82 -17.77
C ALA A 382 -38.60 -1.13 -16.92
N GLY A 383 -38.34 -0.35 -15.86
CA GLY A 383 -37.24 -0.60 -14.94
C GLY A 383 -37.41 -1.87 -14.10
N LEU A 384 -38.61 -2.16 -13.61
CA LEU A 384 -38.89 -3.41 -12.89
C LEU A 384 -38.72 -4.63 -13.80
N VAL A 385 -39.25 -4.57 -15.02
CA VAL A 385 -39.08 -5.62 -16.04
C VAL A 385 -37.60 -5.78 -16.44
N LEU A 386 -36.86 -4.68 -16.59
CA LEU A 386 -35.42 -4.73 -16.84
C LEU A 386 -34.68 -5.42 -15.70
N SER A 387 -34.99 -5.07 -14.45
CA SER A 387 -34.36 -5.68 -13.27
C SER A 387 -34.66 -7.18 -13.18
N ALA A 388 -35.91 -7.57 -13.42
CA ALA A 388 -36.34 -8.96 -13.46
C ALA A 388 -35.61 -9.74 -14.57
N SER A 389 -35.53 -9.18 -15.78
CA SER A 389 -34.80 -9.75 -16.90
C SER A 389 -33.31 -9.93 -16.59
N LEU A 390 -32.66 -8.95 -15.98
CA LEU A 390 -31.25 -9.03 -15.60
C LEU A 390 -30.99 -10.16 -14.58
N ILE A 391 -31.87 -10.31 -13.57
CA ILE A 391 -31.80 -11.40 -12.59
C ILE A 391 -31.95 -12.75 -13.30
N LEU A 392 -32.93 -12.89 -14.19
CA LEU A 392 -33.16 -14.13 -14.95
C LEU A 392 -31.99 -14.46 -15.88
N LEU A 393 -31.41 -13.46 -16.55
CA LEU A 393 -30.22 -13.64 -17.37
C LEU A 393 -29.04 -14.13 -16.53
N GLU A 394 -28.77 -13.52 -15.37
CA GLU A 394 -27.73 -14.02 -14.46
C GLU A 394 -28.00 -15.48 -14.05
N CYS A 395 -29.26 -15.86 -13.79
CA CYS A 395 -29.61 -17.25 -13.50
C CYS A 395 -29.27 -18.18 -14.67
N LEU A 396 -29.69 -17.85 -15.88
CA LEU A 396 -29.41 -18.67 -17.07
C LEU A 396 -27.90 -18.80 -17.32
N PHE A 397 -27.16 -17.69 -17.33
CA PHE A 397 -25.71 -17.69 -17.55
C PHE A 397 -24.93 -18.36 -16.41
N SER A 398 -25.53 -18.52 -15.22
CA SER A 398 -24.90 -19.28 -14.14
C SER A 398 -24.77 -20.77 -14.47
N LEU A 399 -25.61 -21.32 -15.35
CA LEU A 399 -25.51 -22.72 -15.78
C LEU A 399 -24.26 -22.95 -16.64
N ASP A 400 -23.90 -21.96 -17.44
CA ASP A 400 -22.75 -21.98 -18.37
C ASP A 400 -21.52 -21.27 -17.81
N ALA A 401 -21.41 -21.16 -16.48
CA ALA A 401 -20.25 -20.55 -15.86
C ALA A 401 -19.00 -21.39 -16.15
N PRO A 402 -17.83 -20.76 -16.41
CA PRO A 402 -16.59 -21.48 -16.64
C PRO A 402 -16.27 -22.46 -15.51
N THR A 403 -15.93 -23.69 -15.86
CA THR A 403 -15.52 -24.70 -14.88
C THR A 403 -14.06 -24.51 -14.49
N ARG A 404 -13.74 -24.79 -13.22
CA ARG A 404 -12.35 -24.82 -12.75
C ARG A 404 -11.54 -25.79 -13.61
N PRO A 405 -10.32 -25.42 -14.04
CA PRO A 405 -9.40 -26.36 -14.67
C PRO A 405 -9.17 -27.60 -13.79
N ALA A 406 -9.17 -28.79 -14.38
CA ALA A 406 -9.05 -30.04 -13.60
C ALA A 406 -7.66 -30.23 -12.98
N THR A 407 -6.63 -29.68 -13.61
CA THR A 407 -5.23 -29.75 -13.20
C THR A 407 -4.59 -28.37 -13.33
N PRO A 408 -3.57 -28.03 -12.53
CA PRO A 408 -2.87 -26.76 -12.65
C PRO A 408 -2.00 -26.74 -13.92
N ALA A 409 -1.83 -25.57 -14.53
CA ALA A 409 -0.95 -25.40 -15.70
C ALA A 409 0.54 -25.29 -15.33
N GLN A 410 0.84 -25.10 -14.04
CA GLN A 410 2.18 -24.89 -13.49
C GLN A 410 2.29 -25.60 -12.14
N PRO A 411 3.51 -25.98 -11.70
CA PRO A 411 3.72 -26.54 -10.36
C PRO A 411 3.17 -25.62 -9.26
N TYR A 412 2.75 -26.21 -8.14
CA TYR A 412 2.26 -25.44 -6.99
C TYR A 412 3.40 -24.59 -6.40
N PRO A 413 3.33 -23.24 -6.39
CA PRO A 413 4.33 -22.39 -5.76
C PRO A 413 4.07 -22.28 -4.26
N PRO A 414 4.96 -21.67 -3.46
CA PRO A 414 4.60 -21.29 -2.09
C PRO A 414 3.37 -20.38 -2.06
N ALA A 415 2.54 -20.52 -1.02
CA ALA A 415 1.31 -19.75 -0.86
C ALA A 415 1.18 -19.15 0.56
N SER A 416 0.42 -18.06 0.71
CA SER A 416 0.15 -17.48 2.02
C SER A 416 -1.36 -17.27 2.24
N ALA A 417 -1.87 -17.64 3.41
CA ALA A 417 -3.18 -17.26 3.91
C ALA A 417 -3.05 -16.03 4.80
N VAL A 418 -3.80 -14.97 4.54
CA VAL A 418 -3.86 -13.78 5.40
C VAL A 418 -5.23 -13.72 6.07
N ILE A 419 -5.24 -13.87 7.39
CA ILE A 419 -6.41 -13.72 8.23
C ILE A 419 -6.36 -12.33 8.87
N ALA A 420 -7.33 -11.48 8.55
CA ALA A 420 -7.43 -10.15 9.14
C ALA A 420 -8.38 -10.16 10.34
N ALA A 421 -7.90 -9.73 11.50
CA ALA A 421 -8.68 -9.78 12.74
C ALA A 421 -8.57 -8.50 13.58
N TYR A 422 -9.69 -8.08 14.15
CA TYR A 422 -9.70 -7.16 15.29
C TYR A 422 -9.94 -7.97 16.56
N LEU A 423 -8.86 -8.32 17.27
CA LEU A 423 -8.92 -9.34 18.33
C LEU A 423 -9.99 -9.10 19.41
N PRO A 424 -10.30 -7.86 19.87
CA PRO A 424 -11.36 -7.66 20.85
C PRO A 424 -12.73 -8.23 20.44
N ASN A 425 -13.04 -8.26 19.14
CA ASN A 425 -14.28 -8.86 18.65
C ASN A 425 -14.13 -10.36 18.35
N GLU A 426 -12.93 -10.76 17.93
CA GLU A 426 -12.67 -12.04 17.30
C GLU A 426 -12.04 -13.08 18.23
N ALA A 427 -11.67 -12.68 19.46
CA ALA A 427 -11.02 -13.54 20.46
C ALA A 427 -11.75 -14.87 20.67
N ALA A 428 -13.08 -14.87 20.60
CA ALA A 428 -13.90 -16.07 20.81
C ALA A 428 -13.86 -17.08 19.64
N THR A 429 -13.46 -16.67 18.44
CA THR A 429 -13.48 -17.53 17.23
C THR A 429 -12.12 -17.68 16.56
N ILE A 430 -11.14 -16.85 16.94
CA ILE A 430 -9.87 -16.79 16.21
C ILE A 430 -9.04 -18.06 16.35
N VAL A 431 -9.09 -18.74 17.51
CA VAL A 431 -8.37 -20.00 17.73
C VAL A 431 -8.90 -21.09 16.81
N ASP A 432 -10.22 -21.31 16.79
CA ASP A 432 -10.87 -22.28 15.89
C ASP A 432 -10.56 -22.00 14.41
N THR A 433 -10.50 -20.70 14.07
CA THR A 433 -10.18 -20.24 12.72
C THR A 433 -8.75 -20.62 12.37
N VAL A 434 -7.77 -20.22 13.19
CA VAL A 434 -6.35 -20.56 12.99
C VAL A 434 -6.16 -22.08 12.87
N GLU A 435 -6.75 -22.86 13.76
CA GLU A 435 -6.71 -24.32 13.70
C GLU A 435 -7.33 -24.87 12.40
N SER A 436 -8.36 -24.22 11.86
CA SER A 436 -8.91 -24.57 10.54
C SER A 436 -7.96 -24.30 9.40
N PHE A 437 -7.16 -23.23 9.47
CA PHE A 437 -6.14 -22.93 8.46
C PHE A 437 -4.94 -23.86 8.55
N LEU A 438 -4.54 -24.30 9.74
CA LEU A 438 -3.47 -25.26 9.92
C LEU A 438 -3.83 -26.66 9.40
N ARG A 439 -5.12 -26.97 9.19
CA ARG A 439 -5.59 -28.21 8.54
C ARG A 439 -5.65 -28.15 7.01
N LEU A 440 -5.28 -27.04 6.39
CA LEU A 440 -5.26 -26.91 4.94
C LEU A 440 -4.24 -27.88 4.31
N ASP A 441 -4.66 -28.53 3.23
CA ASP A 441 -3.85 -29.44 2.44
C ASP A 441 -3.33 -28.70 1.20
N TYR A 442 -2.04 -28.40 1.20
CA TYR A 442 -1.37 -27.74 0.09
C TYR A 442 -0.07 -28.48 -0.29
N PRO A 443 0.16 -28.79 -1.58
CA PRO A 443 1.31 -29.59 -2.00
C PRO A 443 2.69 -28.94 -1.82
N ASN A 444 2.75 -27.64 -1.56
CA ASN A 444 3.98 -26.89 -1.31
C ASN A 444 3.85 -26.10 0.02
N ASP A 445 4.81 -25.23 0.32
CA ASP A 445 4.81 -24.40 1.52
C ASP A 445 3.56 -23.50 1.57
N LEU A 446 2.81 -23.64 2.67
CA LEU A 446 1.70 -22.77 3.02
C LEU A 446 2.01 -22.03 4.32
N GLU A 447 2.02 -20.71 4.24
CA GLU A 447 2.16 -19.82 5.38
C GLU A 447 0.78 -19.31 5.82
N VAL A 448 0.53 -19.23 7.12
CA VAL A 448 -0.71 -18.68 7.69
C VAL A 448 -0.36 -17.43 8.49
N VAL A 449 -0.63 -16.27 7.91
CA VAL A 449 -0.39 -14.96 8.54
C VAL A 449 -1.67 -14.48 9.23
N LEU A 450 -1.65 -14.41 10.55
CA LEU A 450 -2.67 -13.74 11.33
C LEU A 450 -2.27 -12.26 11.50
N ALA A 451 -2.86 -11.39 10.68
CA ALA A 451 -2.65 -9.95 10.73
C ALA A 451 -3.73 -9.28 11.58
N TYR A 452 -3.35 -8.82 12.78
CA TYR A 452 -4.34 -8.39 13.77
C TYR A 452 -3.98 -7.08 14.46
N ASN A 453 -5.01 -6.42 14.97
CA ASN A 453 -4.87 -5.25 15.82
C ASN A 453 -5.63 -5.42 17.13
N THR A 454 -5.05 -4.91 18.22
CA THR A 454 -5.61 -4.94 19.57
C THR A 454 -5.26 -3.65 20.31
N PRO A 455 -6.19 -3.04 21.08
CA PRO A 455 -5.91 -1.82 21.82
C PRO A 455 -5.06 -2.05 23.07
N HIS A 456 -5.03 -3.27 23.60
CA HIS A 456 -4.25 -3.70 24.75
C HIS A 456 -4.01 -5.21 24.65
N GLY A 457 -3.05 -5.74 25.40
CA GLY A 457 -2.77 -7.18 25.43
C GLY A 457 -4.00 -7.98 25.87
N LEU A 458 -4.34 -9.04 25.12
CA LEU A 458 -5.45 -9.95 25.42
C LEU A 458 -4.95 -11.37 25.71
N PRO A 459 -5.59 -12.13 26.62
CA PRO A 459 -5.17 -13.50 26.96
C PRO A 459 -5.12 -14.45 25.77
N VAL A 460 -5.96 -14.23 24.75
CA VAL A 460 -5.95 -15.05 23.52
C VAL A 460 -4.63 -14.96 22.77
N GLU A 461 -3.87 -13.88 22.93
CA GLU A 461 -2.56 -13.73 22.29
C GLU A 461 -1.54 -14.75 22.83
N ASP A 462 -1.60 -15.10 24.11
CA ASP A 462 -0.71 -16.11 24.69
C ASP A 462 -1.00 -17.49 24.07
N THR A 463 -2.28 -17.81 23.88
CA THR A 463 -2.72 -19.03 23.18
C THR A 463 -2.24 -19.04 21.74
N LEU A 464 -2.39 -17.92 21.02
CA LEU A 464 -1.90 -17.80 19.64
C LEU A 464 -0.39 -17.96 19.55
N ARG A 465 0.38 -17.41 20.52
CA ARG A 465 1.84 -17.58 20.60
C ARG A 465 2.24 -19.01 20.93
N GLU A 466 1.43 -19.75 21.69
CA GLU A 466 1.64 -21.19 21.89
C GLU A 466 1.43 -21.97 20.60
N ILE A 467 0.34 -21.70 19.87
CA ILE A 467 0.06 -22.35 18.57
C ILE A 467 1.21 -22.07 17.59
N ALA A 468 1.67 -20.81 17.49
CA ALA A 468 2.77 -20.44 16.59
C ALA A 468 4.11 -21.10 16.95
N ARG A 469 4.33 -21.43 18.24
CA ARG A 469 5.50 -22.21 18.66
C ARG A 469 5.39 -23.68 18.27
N ARG A 470 4.17 -24.23 18.23
CA ARG A 470 3.89 -25.63 17.86
C ARG A 470 3.90 -25.83 16.35
N ASP A 471 3.35 -24.89 15.59
CA ASP A 471 3.29 -24.93 14.13
C ASP A 471 3.94 -23.68 13.52
N ARG A 472 5.11 -23.88 12.90
CA ARG A 472 5.91 -22.80 12.28
C ARG A 472 5.24 -22.16 11.06
N ARG A 473 4.16 -22.74 10.54
CA ARG A 473 3.37 -22.13 9.46
C ARG A 473 2.60 -20.91 9.94
N LEU A 474 2.25 -20.83 11.22
CA LEU A 474 1.53 -19.69 11.80
C LEU A 474 2.48 -18.52 12.10
N VAL A 475 2.29 -17.43 11.38
CA VAL A 475 2.99 -16.16 11.59
C VAL A 475 2.02 -15.16 12.22
N LEU A 476 2.34 -14.72 13.43
CA LEU A 476 1.59 -13.67 14.11
C LEU A 476 2.11 -12.30 13.69
N LEU A 477 1.24 -11.48 13.12
CA LEU A 477 1.56 -10.13 12.69
C LEU A 477 0.70 -9.10 13.43
N PRO A 478 1.14 -8.61 14.61
CA PRO A 478 0.51 -7.48 15.27
C PRO A 478 0.74 -6.19 14.46
N VAL A 479 -0.33 -5.54 14.05
CA VAL A 479 -0.31 -4.30 13.27
C VAL A 479 -0.68 -3.13 14.17
N ALA A 480 0.33 -2.58 14.84
CA ALA A 480 0.15 -1.46 15.77
C ALA A 480 -0.51 -0.25 15.09
N GLY A 481 -1.50 0.35 15.75
CA GLY A 481 -2.22 1.53 15.26
C GLY A 481 -3.20 1.27 14.10
N SER A 482 -3.32 0.02 13.62
CA SER A 482 -4.35 -0.33 12.63
C SER A 482 -5.75 -0.24 13.22
N THR A 483 -6.69 0.21 12.41
CA THR A 483 -8.11 0.42 12.74
C THR A 483 -9.05 -0.26 11.74
N SER A 484 -8.51 -0.94 10.72
CA SER A 484 -9.30 -1.52 9.64
C SER A 484 -8.69 -2.82 9.10
N LYS A 485 -9.56 -3.64 8.49
CA LYS A 485 -9.16 -4.84 7.75
C LYS A 485 -8.16 -4.52 6.63
N ALA A 486 -8.43 -3.46 5.86
CA ALA A 486 -7.56 -2.99 4.79
C ALA A 486 -6.12 -2.74 5.27
N GLN A 487 -5.94 -2.05 6.40
CA GLN A 487 -4.62 -1.78 6.99
C GLN A 487 -3.89 -3.07 7.41
N ASN A 488 -4.61 -4.04 7.99
CA ASN A 488 -4.02 -5.33 8.35
C ASN A 488 -3.56 -6.11 7.11
N ILE A 489 -4.38 -6.15 6.06
CA ILE A 489 -4.03 -6.80 4.79
C ILE A 489 -2.84 -6.10 4.11
N ASN A 490 -2.84 -4.77 4.06
CA ASN A 490 -1.74 -4.01 3.50
C ASN A 490 -0.43 -4.20 4.29
N ALA A 491 -0.49 -4.37 5.61
CA ALA A 491 0.70 -4.69 6.40
C ALA A 491 1.19 -6.14 6.19
N ALA A 492 0.27 -7.07 5.91
CA ALA A 492 0.59 -8.47 5.67
C ALA A 492 1.23 -8.70 4.29
N VAL A 493 0.72 -8.06 3.23
CA VAL A 493 1.18 -8.31 1.86
C VAL A 493 2.66 -7.96 1.62
N THR A 494 3.29 -7.14 2.46
CA THR A 494 4.74 -6.90 2.38
C THR A 494 5.60 -7.96 3.07
N ARG A 495 5.00 -8.86 3.85
CA ARG A 495 5.69 -9.90 4.62
C ARG A 495 5.38 -11.33 4.19
N VAL A 496 4.29 -11.53 3.45
CA VAL A 496 3.92 -12.85 2.92
C VAL A 496 5.00 -13.39 1.99
N ARG A 497 5.27 -14.69 2.10
CA ARG A 497 6.26 -15.39 1.25
C ARG A 497 5.65 -16.06 0.02
N GLY A 498 4.33 -16.26 -0.01
CA GLY A 498 3.65 -16.91 -1.11
C GLY A 498 3.66 -16.11 -2.42
N GLU A 499 3.68 -16.81 -3.56
CA GLU A 499 3.48 -16.21 -4.88
C GLU A 499 2.03 -15.70 -5.06
N PHE A 500 1.09 -16.31 -4.34
CA PHE A 500 -0.27 -15.84 -4.21
C PHE A 500 -0.76 -15.88 -2.76
N VAL A 501 -1.76 -15.03 -2.49
CA VAL A 501 -2.31 -14.81 -1.15
C VAL A 501 -3.81 -15.08 -1.15
N GLY A 502 -4.29 -15.91 -0.24
CA GLY A 502 -5.71 -16.02 0.11
C GLY A 502 -6.06 -15.04 1.23
N ILE A 503 -7.10 -14.23 1.04
CA ILE A 503 -7.55 -13.20 2.00
C ILE A 503 -8.82 -13.67 2.71
N PHE A 504 -8.81 -13.61 4.04
CA PHE A 504 -9.89 -14.15 4.87
C PHE A 504 -10.22 -13.27 6.08
N ASP A 505 -11.50 -13.23 6.44
CA ASP A 505 -11.97 -12.75 7.74
C ASP A 505 -11.77 -13.79 8.86
N ALA A 506 -11.75 -13.33 10.10
CA ALA A 506 -11.46 -14.10 11.32
C ALA A 506 -12.51 -15.17 11.74
N ASP A 507 -13.53 -15.44 10.93
CA ASP A 507 -14.52 -16.53 11.09
C ASP A 507 -14.56 -17.52 9.92
N HIS A 508 -13.70 -17.34 8.93
CA HIS A 508 -13.69 -18.18 7.74
C HIS A 508 -12.99 -19.51 7.98
N HIS A 509 -13.65 -20.59 7.59
CA HIS A 509 -13.12 -21.94 7.62
C HIS A 509 -13.05 -22.43 6.15
N PRO A 510 -11.93 -22.18 5.44
CA PRO A 510 -11.74 -22.69 4.08
C PRO A 510 -11.75 -24.24 4.06
N ALA A 511 -12.21 -24.81 2.95
CA ALA A 511 -12.08 -26.24 2.70
C ALA A 511 -10.59 -26.64 2.59
N PRO A 512 -10.19 -27.86 2.98
CA PRO A 512 -8.78 -28.29 2.97
C PRO A 512 -8.08 -28.10 1.63
N ASP A 513 -8.80 -28.24 0.52
CA ASP A 513 -8.33 -28.13 -0.87
C ASP A 513 -8.40 -26.71 -1.46
N ALA A 514 -8.82 -25.69 -0.69
CA ALA A 514 -9.11 -24.35 -1.18
C ALA A 514 -7.93 -23.70 -1.93
N PHE A 515 -6.69 -23.85 -1.43
CA PHE A 515 -5.49 -23.28 -2.05
C PHE A 515 -5.10 -24.01 -3.35
N ARG A 516 -5.39 -25.31 -3.44
CA ARG A 516 -5.20 -26.09 -4.68
C ARG A 516 -6.17 -25.58 -5.76
N HIS A 517 -7.45 -25.45 -5.40
CA HIS A 517 -8.48 -24.94 -6.30
C HIS A 517 -8.21 -23.50 -6.77
N ALA A 518 -7.71 -22.64 -5.88
CA ALA A 518 -7.29 -21.29 -6.26
C ALA A 518 -6.16 -21.33 -7.30
N TRP A 519 -5.14 -22.17 -7.08
CA TRP A 519 -3.99 -22.26 -7.97
C TRP A 519 -4.36 -22.79 -9.37
N ASP A 520 -5.35 -23.69 -9.46
CA ASP A 520 -5.80 -24.20 -10.76
C ASP A 520 -6.28 -23.06 -11.68
N TRP A 521 -6.91 -22.02 -11.13
CA TRP A 521 -7.25 -20.81 -11.90
C TRP A 521 -6.04 -19.90 -12.13
N LEU A 522 -5.27 -19.59 -11.07
CA LEU A 522 -4.18 -18.62 -11.15
C LEU A 522 -3.09 -19.07 -12.14
N SER A 523 -2.78 -20.37 -12.17
CA SER A 523 -1.83 -20.97 -13.13
C SER A 523 -2.27 -20.85 -14.59
N HIS A 524 -3.58 -20.66 -14.85
CA HIS A 524 -4.15 -20.46 -16.19
C HIS A 524 -4.30 -18.98 -16.59
N GLY A 525 -3.49 -18.11 -15.98
CA GLY A 525 -3.43 -16.69 -16.32
C GLY A 525 -4.60 -15.87 -15.79
N TYR A 526 -5.22 -16.32 -14.70
CA TYR A 526 -6.05 -15.46 -13.86
C TYR A 526 -5.19 -14.79 -12.79
N ASP A 527 -5.60 -13.60 -12.37
CA ASP A 527 -4.88 -12.81 -11.37
C ASP A 527 -5.56 -12.84 -10.01
N VAL A 528 -6.88 -13.00 -10.02
CA VAL A 528 -7.73 -13.06 -8.83
C VAL A 528 -8.78 -14.15 -8.99
N VAL A 529 -9.08 -14.85 -7.89
CA VAL A 529 -10.14 -15.86 -7.83
C VAL A 529 -11.03 -15.58 -6.63
N GLN A 530 -12.31 -15.34 -6.86
CA GLN A 530 -13.31 -15.29 -5.79
C GLN A 530 -13.92 -16.67 -5.60
N GLY A 531 -13.77 -17.23 -4.40
CA GLY A 531 -14.44 -18.47 -4.02
C GLY A 531 -15.88 -18.26 -3.51
N HIS A 532 -16.51 -19.37 -3.17
CA HIS A 532 -17.86 -19.45 -2.65
C HIS A 532 -17.86 -19.37 -1.12
N CYS A 533 -18.39 -18.28 -0.57
CA CYS A 533 -18.59 -18.15 0.87
C CYS A 533 -19.93 -18.77 1.29
N VAL A 534 -19.91 -19.57 2.35
CA VAL A 534 -21.03 -20.44 2.74
C VAL A 534 -21.33 -20.27 4.23
N ILE A 535 -22.59 -20.10 4.58
CA ILE A 535 -22.96 -19.85 5.98
C ILE A 535 -22.98 -21.15 6.80
N ARG A 536 -22.14 -21.26 7.83
CA ARG A 536 -22.09 -22.44 8.72
C ARG A 536 -23.04 -22.41 9.91
N ASN A 537 -23.50 -21.23 10.33
CA ASN A 537 -24.43 -21.07 11.46
C ASN A 537 -25.88 -20.85 11.01
N GLY A 538 -26.27 -21.31 9.81
CA GLY A 538 -27.63 -21.11 9.26
C GLY A 538 -28.75 -21.69 10.12
N ASP A 539 -28.44 -22.69 10.96
CA ASP A 539 -29.40 -23.28 11.92
C ASP A 539 -29.64 -22.41 13.17
N SER A 540 -28.76 -21.44 13.47
CA SER A 540 -28.79 -20.66 14.71
C SER A 540 -29.97 -19.69 14.85
N SER A 541 -30.51 -19.20 13.74
CA SER A 541 -31.71 -18.36 13.74
C SER A 541 -32.36 -18.30 12.35
N TRP A 542 -33.60 -17.83 12.29
CA TRP A 542 -34.26 -17.60 11.00
C TRP A 542 -33.55 -16.53 10.16
N VAL A 543 -32.87 -15.56 10.80
CA VAL A 543 -32.08 -14.52 10.12
C VAL A 543 -30.83 -15.15 9.50
N ALA A 544 -30.09 -15.97 10.25
CA ALA A 544 -28.92 -16.67 9.73
C ALA A 544 -29.31 -17.61 8.57
N ARG A 545 -30.46 -18.28 8.67
CA ARG A 545 -31.03 -19.10 7.60
C ARG A 545 -31.37 -18.30 6.33
N GLN A 546 -31.94 -17.11 6.51
CA GLN A 546 -32.25 -16.21 5.39
C GLN A 546 -30.97 -15.77 4.66
N VAL A 547 -29.91 -15.46 5.42
CA VAL A 547 -28.59 -15.12 4.87
C VAL A 547 -27.94 -16.33 4.19
N ALA A 548 -28.07 -17.54 4.75
CA ALA A 548 -27.55 -18.77 4.13
C ALA A 548 -28.13 -18.99 2.72
N ALA A 549 -29.45 -18.89 2.56
CA ALA A 549 -30.08 -19.00 1.24
C ALA A 549 -29.73 -17.84 0.31
N GLU A 550 -29.61 -16.60 0.83
CA GLU A 550 -29.15 -15.46 0.02
C GLU A 550 -27.72 -15.64 -0.48
N PHE A 551 -26.83 -16.19 0.34
CA PHE A 551 -25.44 -16.42 -0.05
C PHE A 551 -25.33 -17.40 -1.20
N GLU A 552 -26.15 -18.44 -1.25
CA GLU A 552 -26.22 -19.32 -2.42
C GLU A 552 -26.76 -18.57 -3.66
N ALA A 553 -27.75 -17.68 -3.50
CA ALA A 553 -28.20 -16.84 -4.60
C ALA A 553 -27.10 -15.88 -5.11
N ILE A 554 -26.20 -15.44 -4.23
CA ILE A 554 -25.06 -14.57 -4.59
C ILE A 554 -23.93 -15.39 -5.22
N TYR A 555 -23.37 -16.37 -4.50
CA TYR A 555 -22.14 -17.06 -4.88
C TYR A 555 -22.34 -18.25 -5.82
N ALA A 556 -23.47 -18.96 -5.73
CA ALA A 556 -23.74 -20.07 -6.65
C ALA A 556 -24.41 -19.60 -7.96
N VAL A 557 -25.14 -18.48 -7.93
CA VAL A 557 -25.94 -17.98 -9.06
C VAL A 557 -25.41 -16.65 -9.60
N SER A 558 -25.57 -15.55 -8.86
CA SER A 558 -25.32 -14.20 -9.38
C SER A 558 -23.85 -13.93 -9.72
N HIS A 559 -22.87 -14.33 -8.92
CA HIS A 559 -21.45 -14.12 -9.22
C HIS A 559 -21.03 -14.90 -10.48
N PRO A 560 -21.23 -16.23 -10.59
CA PRO A 560 -20.87 -16.97 -11.79
C PRO A 560 -21.63 -16.50 -13.03
N GLY A 561 -22.94 -16.25 -12.89
CA GLY A 561 -23.80 -15.77 -13.96
C GLY A 561 -23.36 -14.41 -14.48
N ARG A 562 -23.05 -13.47 -13.59
CA ARG A 562 -22.54 -12.14 -13.93
C ARG A 562 -21.17 -12.19 -14.58
N THR A 563 -20.26 -13.00 -14.03
CA THR A 563 -18.92 -13.20 -14.62
C THR A 563 -19.03 -13.72 -16.04
N ARG A 564 -19.90 -14.72 -16.26
CA ARG A 564 -20.15 -15.27 -17.58
C ARG A 564 -20.86 -14.28 -18.51
N LEU A 565 -21.80 -13.48 -18.01
CA LEU A 565 -22.63 -12.53 -18.77
C LEU A 565 -21.85 -11.28 -19.20
N TYR A 566 -20.97 -10.73 -18.36
CA TYR A 566 -20.26 -9.48 -18.64
C TYR A 566 -18.75 -9.64 -18.87
N GLY A 567 -18.17 -10.80 -18.57
CA GLY A 567 -16.75 -11.08 -18.78
C GLY A 567 -15.83 -10.49 -17.71
N PHE A 568 -16.31 -10.30 -16.49
CA PHE A 568 -15.49 -9.93 -15.33
C PHE A 568 -16.05 -10.47 -14.00
N GLY A 569 -15.16 -10.90 -13.11
CA GLY A 569 -15.49 -11.28 -11.73
C GLY A 569 -15.37 -10.12 -10.75
N ILE A 570 -15.78 -10.36 -9.51
CA ILE A 570 -15.61 -9.41 -8.39
C ILE A 570 -15.06 -10.13 -7.17
N PHE A 571 -14.18 -9.47 -6.42
CA PHE A 571 -13.72 -9.96 -5.12
C PHE A 571 -14.60 -9.35 -4.01
N GLY A 572 -15.26 -10.22 -3.25
CA GLY A 572 -16.25 -9.89 -2.21
C GLY A 572 -15.69 -9.93 -0.79
N GLY A 573 -14.40 -9.59 -0.61
CA GLY A 573 -13.81 -9.30 0.68
C GLY A 573 -13.18 -10.48 1.42
N SER A 574 -13.62 -11.71 1.18
CA SER A 574 -13.12 -12.90 1.86
C SER A 574 -13.17 -14.10 0.90
N ASN A 575 -12.41 -15.16 1.20
CA ASN A 575 -12.26 -16.31 0.31
C ASN A 575 -11.83 -15.89 -1.10
N GLY A 576 -10.94 -14.89 -1.17
CA GLY A 576 -10.43 -14.36 -2.42
C GLY A 576 -8.92 -14.52 -2.49
N PHE A 577 -8.45 -15.03 -3.63
CA PHE A 577 -7.06 -15.36 -3.85
C PHE A 577 -6.49 -14.41 -4.88
N TRP A 578 -5.37 -13.79 -4.58
CA TRP A 578 -4.73 -12.77 -5.40
C TRP A 578 -3.29 -13.16 -5.67
N ARG A 579 -2.78 -12.91 -6.89
CA ARG A 579 -1.33 -12.86 -7.10
C ARG A 579 -0.72 -11.82 -6.15
N THR A 580 0.34 -12.20 -5.43
CA THR A 580 0.96 -11.34 -4.41
C THR A 580 1.44 -10.03 -4.99
N ASP A 581 2.07 -10.07 -6.17
CA ASP A 581 2.55 -8.87 -6.87
C ASP A 581 1.39 -7.93 -7.25
N MET A 582 0.22 -8.46 -7.63
CA MET A 582 -0.94 -7.63 -7.92
C MET A 582 -1.52 -7.01 -6.64
N LEU A 583 -1.71 -7.79 -5.57
CA LEU A 583 -2.22 -7.27 -4.31
C LEU A 583 -1.28 -6.20 -3.71
N ALA A 584 0.04 -6.37 -3.86
CA ALA A 584 1.04 -5.42 -3.41
C ALA A 584 0.99 -4.08 -4.17
N ARG A 585 0.64 -4.07 -5.46
CA ARG A 585 0.44 -2.84 -6.23
C ARG A 585 -0.92 -2.21 -5.99
N ILE A 586 -1.99 -3.01 -6.03
CA ILE A 586 -3.37 -2.54 -5.93
C ILE A 586 -3.66 -2.05 -4.51
N ARG A 587 -3.33 -2.84 -3.47
CA ARG A 587 -3.69 -2.56 -2.06
C ARG A 587 -5.18 -2.36 -1.82
N MET A 588 -5.55 -2.34 -0.55
CA MET A 588 -6.91 -2.01 -0.12
C MET A 588 -6.98 -0.60 0.45
N HIS A 589 -7.90 0.23 -0.05
CA HIS A 589 -8.06 1.60 0.45
C HIS A 589 -8.99 1.62 1.66
N GLY A 590 -8.44 1.80 2.87
CA GLY A 590 -9.20 1.82 4.12
C GLY A 590 -10.23 2.95 4.25
N SER A 591 -10.17 3.96 3.38
CA SER A 591 -11.19 5.02 3.34
C SER A 591 -12.50 4.58 2.66
N MET A 592 -12.50 3.47 1.93
CA MET A 592 -13.68 2.90 1.28
C MET A 592 -14.34 1.91 2.24
N LEU A 593 -15.66 2.01 2.42
CA LEU A 593 -16.38 1.07 3.28
C LEU A 593 -16.46 -0.36 2.72
N THR A 594 -16.23 -0.51 1.42
CA THR A 594 -16.07 -1.76 0.66
C THR A 594 -14.76 -1.69 -0.10
N GLU A 595 -13.66 -1.78 0.65
CA GLU A 595 -12.28 -1.73 0.15
C GLU A 595 -11.95 -2.85 -0.85
N ASP A 596 -12.66 -3.96 -0.75
CA ASP A 596 -12.63 -5.16 -1.58
C ASP A 596 -13.18 -4.91 -2.98
N ILE A 597 -14.33 -4.24 -3.06
CA ILE A 597 -14.92 -3.85 -4.34
C ILE A 597 -14.12 -2.71 -4.98
N ASP A 598 -13.64 -1.74 -4.20
CA ASP A 598 -12.77 -0.68 -4.71
C ASP A 598 -11.49 -1.24 -5.32
N SER A 599 -10.83 -2.19 -4.65
CA SER A 599 -9.64 -2.88 -5.18
C SER A 599 -9.96 -3.75 -6.38
N THR A 600 -11.12 -4.41 -6.42
CA THR A 600 -11.61 -5.13 -7.61
C THR A 600 -11.65 -4.22 -8.84
N LEU A 601 -12.28 -3.05 -8.75
CA LEU A 601 -12.42 -2.17 -9.92
C LEU A 601 -11.09 -1.60 -10.39
N ARG A 602 -10.17 -1.30 -9.47
CA ARG A 602 -8.81 -0.85 -9.81
C ARG A 602 -8.00 -1.96 -10.47
N ALA A 603 -8.09 -3.19 -9.97
CA ALA A 603 -7.47 -4.35 -10.61
C ALA A 603 -8.02 -4.57 -12.04
N LEU A 604 -9.34 -4.47 -12.21
CA LEU A 604 -9.97 -4.57 -13.54
C LEU A 604 -9.53 -3.44 -14.49
N GLN A 605 -9.31 -2.22 -14.01
CA GLN A 605 -8.76 -1.11 -14.81
C GLN A 605 -7.34 -1.42 -15.29
N GLU A 606 -6.51 -2.08 -14.47
CA GLU A 606 -5.19 -2.59 -14.85
C GLU A 606 -5.24 -3.86 -15.75
N GLY A 607 -6.43 -4.33 -16.13
CA GLY A 607 -6.60 -5.48 -17.02
C GLY A 607 -6.62 -6.84 -16.33
N ALA A 608 -6.76 -6.89 -14.99
CA ALA A 608 -6.78 -8.14 -14.24
C ALA A 608 -7.92 -9.08 -14.67
N ARG A 609 -7.62 -10.37 -14.75
CA ARG A 609 -8.60 -11.43 -14.99
C ARG A 609 -9.06 -12.01 -13.66
N ILE A 610 -10.34 -11.81 -13.35
CA ILE A 610 -10.96 -12.26 -12.09
C ILE A 610 -11.90 -13.44 -12.36
N ALA A 611 -11.58 -14.62 -11.82
CA ALA A 611 -12.42 -15.81 -11.85
C ALA A 611 -13.41 -15.83 -10.67
N THR A 612 -14.52 -16.54 -10.86
CA THR A 612 -15.45 -16.89 -9.79
C THR A 612 -15.57 -18.41 -9.76
N ASP A 613 -15.32 -19.03 -8.60
CA ASP A 613 -15.37 -20.48 -8.44
C ASP A 613 -16.37 -20.91 -7.36
N ARG A 614 -17.42 -21.62 -7.78
CA ARG A 614 -18.46 -22.16 -6.88
C ARG A 614 -17.98 -23.35 -6.03
N THR A 615 -16.88 -24.00 -6.43
CA THR A 615 -16.31 -25.20 -5.80
C THR A 615 -15.22 -24.86 -4.78
N LEU A 616 -14.72 -23.62 -4.80
CA LEU A 616 -13.73 -23.12 -3.85
C LEU A 616 -14.44 -22.62 -2.58
N ILE A 617 -14.67 -23.51 -1.62
CA ILE A 617 -15.54 -23.26 -0.47
C ILE A 617 -14.78 -22.65 0.72
N SER A 618 -15.38 -21.64 1.34
CA SER A 618 -15.03 -21.20 2.69
C SER A 618 -16.28 -20.91 3.51
N ARG A 619 -16.30 -21.39 4.75
CA ARG A 619 -17.48 -21.34 5.62
C ARG A 619 -17.38 -20.20 6.65
N GLU A 620 -18.38 -19.33 6.75
CA GLU A 620 -18.39 -18.15 7.62
C GLU A 620 -19.65 -18.03 8.49
N LEU A 621 -19.66 -17.06 9.42
CA LEU A 621 -20.78 -16.84 10.34
C LEU A 621 -21.70 -15.71 9.86
N ALA A 622 -22.98 -16.01 9.69
CA ALA A 622 -24.00 -15.01 9.43
C ALA A 622 -24.45 -14.30 10.72
N PRO A 623 -24.90 -13.03 10.64
CA PRO A 623 -25.60 -12.37 11.73
C PRO A 623 -26.88 -13.12 12.13
N THR A 624 -27.12 -13.29 13.43
CA THR A 624 -28.28 -14.05 13.93
C THR A 624 -29.51 -13.18 14.23
N ARG A 625 -29.39 -11.84 14.17
CA ARG A 625 -30.45 -10.87 14.47
C ARG A 625 -30.53 -9.78 13.40
N LEU A 626 -31.71 -9.18 13.24
CA LEU A 626 -31.97 -8.15 12.21
C LEU A 626 -31.12 -6.88 12.36
N LYS A 627 -30.85 -6.42 13.58
CA LYS A 627 -30.06 -5.19 13.81
C LYS A 627 -28.59 -5.35 13.38
N PRO A 628 -27.86 -6.41 13.78
CA PRO A 628 -26.57 -6.80 13.19
C PRO A 628 -26.61 -6.89 11.66
N LEU A 629 -27.63 -7.54 11.10
CA LEU A 629 -27.78 -7.66 9.64
C LEU A 629 -27.94 -6.29 8.97
N TRP A 630 -28.79 -5.41 9.53
CA TRP A 630 -28.98 -4.05 9.06
C TRP A 630 -27.66 -3.26 9.03
N ASN A 631 -26.86 -3.34 10.10
CA ASN A 631 -25.57 -2.65 10.16
C ASN A 631 -24.61 -3.15 9.07
N GLN A 632 -24.54 -4.47 8.88
CA GLN A 632 -23.72 -5.07 7.83
C GLN A 632 -24.17 -4.62 6.43
N ARG A 633 -25.47 -4.72 6.13
CA ARG A 633 -26.00 -4.36 4.81
C ARG A 633 -25.98 -2.87 4.54
N SER A 634 -26.13 -2.03 5.57
CA SER A 634 -25.99 -0.58 5.43
C SER A 634 -24.54 -0.20 5.11
N ARG A 635 -23.54 -0.85 5.74
CA ARG A 635 -22.12 -0.65 5.36
C ARG A 635 -21.88 -1.01 3.91
N TRP A 636 -22.37 -2.18 3.47
CA TRP A 636 -22.18 -2.65 2.10
C TRP A 636 -22.85 -1.73 1.09
N ALA A 637 -24.12 -1.37 1.29
CA ALA A 637 -24.83 -0.47 0.40
C ALA A 637 -24.15 0.91 0.31
N GLN A 638 -23.67 1.44 1.43
CA GLN A 638 -22.95 2.71 1.45
C GLN A 638 -21.61 2.63 0.70
N GLY A 639 -20.82 1.58 0.94
CA GLY A 639 -19.55 1.38 0.24
C GLY A 639 -19.73 1.16 -1.26
N TRP A 640 -20.76 0.40 -1.65
CA TRP A 640 -21.15 0.22 -3.04
C TRP A 640 -21.49 1.54 -3.73
N LEU A 641 -22.21 2.45 -3.07
CA LEU A 641 -22.44 3.80 -3.59
C LEU A 641 -21.13 4.60 -3.73
N GLN A 642 -20.23 4.54 -2.74
CA GLN A 642 -18.91 5.19 -2.83
C GLN A 642 -18.13 4.70 -4.05
N VAL A 643 -18.13 3.38 -4.27
CA VAL A 643 -17.50 2.75 -5.43
C VAL A 643 -18.17 3.22 -6.72
N SER A 644 -19.50 3.22 -6.78
CA SER A 644 -20.25 3.67 -7.95
C SER A 644 -19.93 5.10 -8.35
N LEU A 645 -19.95 6.03 -7.38
CA LEU A 645 -19.64 7.44 -7.61
C LEU A 645 -18.20 7.65 -8.07
N ARG A 646 -17.25 6.86 -7.54
CA ARG A 646 -15.83 6.98 -7.87
C ARG A 646 -15.50 6.38 -9.24
N HIS A 647 -16.02 5.19 -9.53
CA HIS A 647 -15.48 4.36 -10.61
C HIS A 647 -16.36 4.30 -11.86
N LEU A 648 -17.68 4.53 -11.79
CA LEU A 648 -18.56 4.35 -12.96
C LEU A 648 -18.13 5.23 -14.14
N GLY A 649 -17.95 6.53 -13.92
CA GLY A 649 -17.54 7.46 -14.97
C GLY A 649 -16.11 7.23 -15.49
N GLN A 650 -15.22 6.73 -14.63
CA GLN A 650 -13.84 6.40 -15.01
C GLN A 650 -13.81 5.14 -15.87
N ALA A 651 -14.53 4.11 -15.46
CA ALA A 651 -14.58 2.82 -16.16
C ALA A 651 -15.26 2.93 -17.54
N LEU A 652 -16.30 3.75 -17.69
CA LEU A 652 -16.93 3.97 -18.99
C LEU A 652 -16.00 4.63 -20.02
N ARG A 653 -15.11 5.52 -19.55
CA ARG A 653 -14.12 6.21 -20.40
C ARG A 653 -12.84 5.41 -20.58
N HIS A 654 -12.60 4.39 -19.77
CA HIS A 654 -11.38 3.61 -19.81
C HIS A 654 -11.30 2.77 -21.11
N PRO A 655 -10.13 2.74 -21.80
CA PRO A 655 -9.96 2.02 -23.05
C PRO A 655 -9.89 0.50 -22.85
N ASN A 656 -9.39 0.00 -21.71
CA ASN A 656 -9.22 -1.44 -21.47
C ASN A 656 -10.52 -2.22 -21.32
N PHE A 657 -11.66 -1.55 -21.12
CA PHE A 657 -12.95 -2.24 -20.98
C PHE A 657 -13.64 -2.43 -22.31
N THR A 658 -14.00 -3.67 -22.60
CA THR A 658 -14.85 -4.01 -23.73
C THR A 658 -16.26 -3.42 -23.56
N PRO A 659 -17.02 -3.20 -24.65
CA PRO A 659 -18.41 -2.74 -24.54
C PRO A 659 -19.26 -3.61 -23.62
N ARG A 660 -19.04 -4.93 -23.66
CA ARG A 660 -19.70 -5.92 -22.80
C ARG A 660 -19.41 -5.69 -21.31
N GLN A 661 -18.16 -5.46 -20.94
CA GLN A 661 -17.77 -5.16 -19.57
C GLN A 661 -18.33 -3.81 -19.14
N LYS A 662 -18.33 -2.79 -20.01
CA LYS A 662 -18.94 -1.48 -19.74
C LYS A 662 -20.43 -1.60 -19.45
N THR A 663 -21.19 -2.41 -20.21
CA THR A 663 -22.60 -2.70 -19.90
C THR A 663 -22.76 -3.32 -18.51
N GLY A 664 -21.92 -4.29 -18.17
CA GLY A 664 -21.95 -4.91 -16.84
C GLY A 664 -21.64 -3.92 -15.71
N LEU A 665 -20.72 -2.99 -15.93
CA LEU A 665 -20.38 -1.93 -14.98
C LEU A 665 -21.52 -0.91 -14.83
N VAL A 666 -22.24 -0.57 -15.91
CA VAL A 666 -23.46 0.26 -15.82
C VAL A 666 -24.53 -0.44 -14.99
N VAL A 667 -24.72 -1.74 -15.20
CA VAL A 667 -25.69 -2.51 -14.42
C VAL A 667 -25.27 -2.59 -12.95
N LEU A 668 -24.01 -2.95 -12.69
CA LEU A 668 -23.49 -3.19 -11.34
C LEU A 668 -23.36 -1.90 -10.52
N LEU A 669 -22.86 -0.81 -11.11
CA LEU A 669 -22.55 0.44 -10.42
C LEU A 669 -23.60 1.53 -10.64
N GLY A 670 -24.35 1.50 -11.74
CA GLY A 670 -25.38 2.49 -12.05
C GLY A 670 -26.78 2.00 -11.69
N TRP A 671 -27.25 0.98 -12.41
CA TRP A 671 -28.62 0.48 -12.29
C TRP A 671 -28.97 0.06 -10.86
N ARG A 672 -28.04 -0.61 -10.16
CA ARG A 672 -28.20 -0.98 -8.75
C ARG A 672 -28.53 0.22 -7.84
N GLU A 673 -27.93 1.37 -8.06
CA GLU A 673 -28.13 2.56 -7.22
C GLU A 673 -29.44 3.29 -7.53
N ILE A 674 -29.91 3.18 -8.78
CA ILE A 674 -31.16 3.80 -9.25
C ILE A 674 -32.37 2.99 -8.79
N GLN A 675 -32.29 1.66 -8.87
CA GLN A 675 -33.41 0.75 -8.68
C GLN A 675 -34.18 0.93 -7.34
N PRO A 676 -33.51 1.16 -6.18
CA PRO A 676 -34.22 1.37 -4.91
C PRO A 676 -35.07 2.65 -4.89
N TRP A 677 -34.69 3.68 -5.66
CA TRP A 677 -35.46 4.93 -5.77
C TRP A 677 -36.55 4.83 -6.82
N LEU A 678 -36.24 4.20 -7.95
CA LEU A 678 -37.21 3.96 -9.02
C LEU A 678 -38.39 3.11 -8.53
N SER A 679 -38.12 2.00 -7.85
CA SER A 679 -39.16 1.14 -7.29
C SER A 679 -40.04 1.84 -6.24
N LEU A 680 -39.52 2.87 -5.56
CA LEU A 680 -40.29 3.65 -4.59
C LEU A 680 -41.32 4.58 -5.25
N GLN A 681 -41.13 4.95 -6.52
CA GLN A 681 -42.05 5.82 -7.27
C GLN A 681 -43.44 5.20 -7.49
N ILE A 682 -43.60 3.89 -7.27
CA ILE A 682 -44.93 3.26 -7.31
C ILE A 682 -45.89 3.91 -6.29
N LEU A 683 -45.39 4.36 -5.13
CA LEU A 683 -46.24 4.98 -4.09
C LEU A 683 -46.81 6.34 -4.49
N PRO A 684 -46.00 7.35 -4.92
CA PRO A 684 -46.55 8.63 -5.36
C PRO A 684 -47.43 8.50 -6.61
N ILE A 685 -47.14 7.56 -7.52
CA ILE A 685 -48.01 7.29 -8.67
C ILE A 685 -49.37 6.78 -8.20
N LEU A 686 -49.41 5.78 -7.32
CA LEU A 686 -50.67 5.25 -6.80
C LEU A 686 -51.47 6.31 -6.02
N LEU A 687 -50.78 7.17 -5.28
CA LEU A 687 -51.44 8.27 -4.57
C LEU A 687 -52.04 9.30 -5.54
N HIS A 688 -51.30 9.69 -6.58
CA HIS A 688 -51.81 10.56 -7.65
C HIS A 688 -53.02 9.92 -8.34
N SER A 689 -52.92 8.65 -8.76
CA SER A 689 -54.02 7.92 -9.37
C SER A 689 -55.25 7.81 -8.46
N ALA A 690 -55.06 7.64 -7.15
CA ALA A 690 -56.16 7.60 -6.18
C ALA A 690 -56.88 8.94 -6.06
N VAL A 691 -56.13 10.04 -5.97
CA VAL A 691 -56.68 11.41 -5.94
C VAL A 691 -57.48 11.68 -7.22
N ARG A 692 -56.93 11.29 -8.37
CA ARG A 692 -57.54 11.46 -9.70
C ARG A 692 -58.81 10.64 -9.88
N ALA A 693 -58.83 9.40 -9.38
CA ALA A 693 -59.99 8.52 -9.44
C ALA A 693 -61.07 8.89 -8.40
N GLY A 694 -60.78 9.82 -7.47
CA GLY A 694 -61.68 10.20 -6.39
C GLY A 694 -61.77 9.15 -5.28
N GLY A 695 -60.75 8.30 -5.13
CA GLY A 695 -60.70 7.18 -4.20
C GLY A 695 -59.82 6.04 -4.70
N ALA A 696 -59.16 5.32 -3.79
CA ALA A 696 -58.31 4.16 -4.15
C ALA A 696 -59.13 2.94 -4.60
N ASP A 697 -60.39 2.86 -4.19
CA ASP A 697 -61.40 1.86 -4.59
C ASP A 697 -61.80 1.98 -6.06
N ARG A 698 -61.55 3.14 -6.68
CA ARG A 698 -61.90 3.45 -8.06
C ARG A 698 -60.74 3.30 -9.04
N ILE A 699 -59.56 2.88 -8.56
CA ILE A 699 -58.41 2.58 -9.41
C ILE A 699 -58.63 1.22 -10.10
N ASP A 700 -58.42 1.17 -11.42
CA ASP A 700 -58.41 -0.10 -12.14
C ASP A 700 -57.09 -0.85 -11.92
N TRP A 701 -57.10 -1.71 -10.91
CA TRP A 701 -55.98 -2.59 -10.58
C TRP A 701 -55.77 -3.73 -11.59
N ALA A 702 -56.75 -4.00 -12.47
CA ALA A 702 -56.78 -5.16 -13.35
C ALA A 702 -56.21 -4.90 -14.75
N THR A 703 -55.46 -3.80 -14.94
CA THR A 703 -54.80 -3.51 -16.22
C THR A 703 -53.87 -4.67 -16.61
N PRO A 704 -54.07 -5.35 -17.76
CA PRO A 704 -53.31 -6.55 -18.11
C PRO A 704 -51.79 -6.35 -18.13
N ALA A 705 -51.31 -5.18 -18.58
CA ALA A 705 -49.89 -4.83 -18.56
C ALA A 705 -49.31 -4.78 -17.13
N CYS A 706 -50.08 -4.23 -16.16
CA CYS A 706 -49.69 -4.21 -14.74
C CYS A 706 -49.55 -5.64 -14.20
N LEU A 707 -50.57 -6.47 -14.42
CA LEU A 707 -50.62 -7.84 -13.92
C LEU A 707 -49.48 -8.69 -14.50
N LEU A 708 -49.21 -8.56 -15.80
CA LEU A 708 -48.11 -9.26 -16.47
C LEU A 708 -46.74 -8.78 -15.96
N ALA A 709 -46.52 -7.47 -15.85
CA ALA A 709 -45.27 -6.93 -15.32
C ALA A 709 -45.03 -7.32 -13.85
N PHE A 710 -46.09 -7.31 -13.04
CA PHE A 710 -46.05 -7.77 -11.65
C PHE A 710 -45.72 -9.26 -11.57
N ALA A 711 -46.44 -10.10 -12.32
CA ALA A 711 -46.20 -11.54 -12.36
C ALA A 711 -44.76 -11.87 -12.83
N PHE A 712 -44.27 -11.16 -13.84
CA PHE A 712 -42.90 -11.32 -14.33
C PHE A 712 -41.85 -10.88 -13.31
N THR A 713 -42.06 -9.73 -12.65
CA THR A 713 -41.14 -9.23 -11.62
C THR A 713 -41.11 -10.15 -10.40
N LEU A 714 -42.27 -10.68 -10.00
CA LEU A 714 -42.41 -11.64 -8.91
C LEU A 714 -41.72 -12.97 -9.24
N SER A 715 -41.85 -13.45 -10.48
CA SER A 715 -41.27 -14.72 -10.89
C SER A 715 -39.73 -14.69 -10.85
N ALA A 716 -39.09 -13.55 -11.13
CA ALA A 716 -37.63 -13.43 -11.10
C ALA A 716 -37.02 -13.82 -9.74
N GLY A 717 -37.62 -13.36 -8.62
CA GLY A 717 -37.16 -13.73 -7.28
C GLY A 717 -37.37 -15.21 -6.96
N LEU A 718 -38.49 -15.79 -7.40
CA LEU A 718 -38.79 -17.21 -7.23
C LEU A 718 -37.83 -18.09 -8.04
N VAL A 719 -37.58 -17.72 -9.30
CA VAL A 719 -36.64 -18.41 -10.20
C VAL A 719 -35.23 -18.32 -9.65
N GLN A 720 -34.76 -17.15 -9.22
CA GLN A 720 -33.44 -17.01 -8.61
C GLN A 720 -33.29 -17.90 -7.38
N THR A 721 -34.32 -17.98 -6.53
CA THR A 721 -34.31 -18.85 -5.35
C THR A 721 -34.29 -20.34 -5.74
N ALA A 722 -34.99 -20.73 -6.80
CA ALA A 722 -34.96 -22.09 -7.31
C ALA A 722 -33.58 -22.46 -7.88
N PHE A 723 -32.94 -21.54 -8.61
CA PHE A 723 -31.56 -21.70 -9.08
C PHE A 723 -30.58 -21.78 -7.92
N ALA A 724 -30.72 -20.94 -6.91
CA ALA A 724 -29.92 -20.99 -5.70
C ALA A 724 -30.05 -22.36 -5.03
N GLY A 725 -31.27 -22.88 -4.84
CA GLY A 725 -31.50 -24.21 -4.29
C GLY A 725 -30.90 -25.33 -5.14
N ARG A 726 -30.97 -25.22 -6.48
CA ARG A 726 -30.44 -26.23 -7.41
C ARG A 726 -28.91 -26.24 -7.44
N LEU A 727 -28.28 -25.07 -7.54
CA LEU A 727 -26.84 -24.91 -7.67
C LEU A 727 -26.11 -24.88 -6.32
N ALA A 728 -26.85 -24.75 -5.22
CA ALA A 728 -26.27 -24.73 -3.89
C ALA A 728 -25.43 -25.96 -3.57
N LEU A 729 -24.53 -25.81 -2.59
CA LEU A 729 -23.75 -26.94 -2.08
C LEU A 729 -24.62 -28.15 -1.71
N PRO A 730 -24.15 -29.41 -1.89
CA PRO A 730 -24.95 -30.60 -1.64
C PRO A 730 -25.59 -30.65 -0.25
N GLU A 731 -24.89 -30.18 0.78
CA GLU A 731 -25.39 -30.12 2.16
C GLU A 731 -26.54 -29.12 2.35
N LEU A 732 -26.51 -27.98 1.65
CA LEU A 732 -27.57 -26.97 1.69
C LEU A 732 -28.72 -27.32 0.75
N ARG A 733 -28.44 -27.91 -0.42
CA ARG A 733 -29.45 -28.39 -1.38
C ARG A 733 -30.44 -29.38 -0.76
N ARG A 734 -29.99 -30.19 0.20
CA ARG A 734 -30.86 -31.10 0.98
C ARG A 734 -31.88 -30.34 1.84
N ARG A 735 -31.59 -29.10 2.23
CA ARG A 735 -32.44 -28.24 3.08
C ARG A 735 -33.45 -27.44 2.24
N ARG A 736 -34.26 -28.11 1.43
CA ARG A 736 -35.25 -27.47 0.53
C ARG A 736 -36.17 -26.46 1.23
N GLY A 737 -36.56 -26.73 2.47
CA GLY A 737 -37.39 -25.82 3.28
C GLY A 737 -36.74 -24.45 3.53
N TRP A 738 -35.41 -24.34 3.51
CA TRP A 738 -34.71 -23.06 3.64
C TRP A 738 -34.96 -22.17 2.43
N PHE A 739 -34.86 -22.73 1.22
CA PHE A 739 -35.10 -22.01 -0.03
C PHE A 739 -36.57 -21.65 -0.22
N LEU A 740 -37.50 -22.54 0.14
CA LEU A 740 -38.94 -22.22 0.12
C LEU A 740 -39.27 -21.05 1.07
N ARG A 741 -38.71 -21.08 2.29
CA ARG A 741 -38.84 -19.97 3.23
C ARG A 741 -38.19 -18.70 2.70
N HIS A 742 -37.00 -18.81 2.09
CA HIS A 742 -36.32 -17.67 1.49
C HIS A 742 -37.16 -17.03 0.39
N ALA A 743 -37.75 -17.82 -0.51
CA ALA A 743 -38.63 -17.33 -1.56
C ALA A 743 -39.79 -16.52 -0.96
N LEU A 744 -40.50 -17.07 0.04
CA LEU A 744 -41.61 -16.38 0.70
C LEU A 744 -41.18 -15.09 1.41
N ILE A 745 -40.14 -15.16 2.24
CA ILE A 745 -39.65 -14.01 3.01
C ILE A 745 -39.07 -12.94 2.08
N SER A 746 -38.38 -13.33 1.01
CA SER A 746 -37.80 -12.41 0.03
C SER A 746 -38.84 -11.65 -0.76
N THR A 747 -39.94 -12.30 -1.14
CA THR A 747 -41.06 -11.66 -1.82
C THR A 747 -41.74 -10.62 -0.93
N VAL A 748 -42.06 -10.96 0.32
CA VAL A 748 -42.93 -10.13 1.18
C VAL A 748 -42.16 -9.07 1.97
N PHE A 749 -40.93 -9.39 2.39
CA PHE A 749 -40.20 -8.58 3.37
C PHE A 749 -38.77 -8.25 2.95
N TYR A 750 -37.96 -9.25 2.64
CA TYR A 750 -36.50 -9.08 2.63
C TYR A 750 -36.01 -8.21 1.45
N THR A 751 -36.68 -8.25 0.29
CA THR A 751 -36.37 -7.34 -0.82
C THR A 751 -36.66 -5.89 -0.44
N HIS A 752 -37.80 -5.62 0.19
CA HIS A 752 -38.14 -4.28 0.68
C HIS A 752 -37.17 -3.82 1.77
N PHE A 753 -36.80 -4.70 2.70
CA PHE A 753 -35.78 -4.45 3.72
C PHE A 753 -34.46 -3.98 3.07
N LYS A 754 -33.96 -4.69 2.05
CA LYS A 754 -32.74 -4.31 1.32
C LYS A 754 -32.88 -2.96 0.62
N ASN A 755 -34.02 -2.68 -0.01
CA ASN A 755 -34.24 -1.40 -0.68
C ASN A 755 -34.30 -0.22 0.32
N ILE A 756 -34.88 -0.43 1.51
CA ILE A 756 -34.84 0.57 2.58
C ILE A 756 -33.39 0.80 3.03
N VAL A 757 -32.63 -0.28 3.28
CA VAL A 757 -31.21 -0.19 3.65
C VAL A 757 -30.41 0.62 2.62
N ALA A 758 -30.62 0.35 1.32
CA ALA A 758 -29.94 1.07 0.24
C ALA A 758 -30.23 2.57 0.28
N ARG A 759 -31.51 2.97 0.26
CA ARG A 759 -31.91 4.39 0.32
C ARG A 759 -31.36 5.11 1.56
N GLN A 760 -31.44 4.47 2.72
CA GLN A 760 -30.89 5.02 3.96
C GLN A 760 -29.36 5.19 3.88
N SER A 761 -28.68 4.25 3.24
CA SER A 761 -27.23 4.31 3.06
C SER A 761 -26.81 5.40 2.08
N HIS A 762 -27.62 5.71 1.07
CA HIS A 762 -27.37 6.83 0.16
C HIS A 762 -27.47 8.16 0.92
N LEU A 763 -28.52 8.32 1.73
CA LEU A 763 -28.67 9.51 2.57
C LEU A 763 -27.54 9.66 3.58
N LYS A 764 -27.07 8.56 4.18
CA LYS A 764 -25.91 8.59 5.08
C LYS A 764 -24.63 9.07 4.38
N GLU A 765 -24.34 8.57 3.18
CA GLU A 765 -23.15 9.02 2.42
C GLU A 765 -23.28 10.49 2.01
N LEU A 766 -24.45 10.92 1.54
CA LEU A 766 -24.73 12.33 1.21
C LEU A 766 -24.56 13.26 2.42
N LEU A 767 -24.97 12.80 3.61
CA LEU A 767 -24.78 13.51 4.89
C LEU A 767 -23.36 13.33 5.48
N GLY A 768 -22.47 12.63 4.76
CA GLY A 768 -21.07 12.39 5.11
C GLY A 768 -20.83 11.43 6.28
N ASP A 769 -21.83 10.65 6.73
CA ASP A 769 -21.72 9.67 7.81
C ASP A 769 -20.98 8.41 7.39
N ARG A 770 -19.67 8.46 7.54
CA ARG A 770 -18.75 7.35 7.26
C ARG A 770 -18.34 6.58 8.51
N ARG A 771 -19.04 6.77 9.64
CA ARG A 771 -18.70 6.06 10.89
C ARG A 771 -19.09 4.60 10.81
N TRP A 772 -18.08 3.73 10.89
CA TRP A 772 -18.31 2.30 11.00
C TRP A 772 -18.95 1.94 12.35
N ARG A 773 -20.09 1.25 12.30
CA ARG A 773 -20.69 0.60 13.48
C ARG A 773 -20.29 -0.86 13.48
N VAL A 774 -19.33 -1.18 14.33
CA VAL A 774 -18.83 -2.54 14.54
C VAL A 774 -19.99 -3.44 14.98
N THR A 775 -20.11 -4.62 14.38
CA THR A 775 -21.16 -5.59 14.73
C THR A 775 -20.54 -6.65 15.63
N PRO A 776 -20.92 -6.73 16.92
CA PRO A 776 -20.44 -7.79 17.80
C PRO A 776 -20.91 -9.15 17.27
N ARG A 777 -20.01 -10.13 17.24
CA ARG A 777 -20.36 -11.49 16.84
C ARG A 777 -21.07 -12.19 18.00
N ALA A 778 -22.13 -12.94 17.68
CA ALA A 778 -22.76 -13.83 18.66
C ALA A 778 -21.97 -15.15 18.67
N SER A 779 -21.57 -15.61 19.85
CA SER A 779 -20.98 -16.94 20.01
C SER A 779 -21.95 -18.00 19.47
N ALA A 780 -21.42 -18.99 18.75
CA ALA A 780 -22.11 -20.26 18.67
C ALA A 780 -22.11 -20.82 20.10
N THR A 781 -23.28 -20.95 20.72
CA THR A 781 -23.42 -21.67 21.99
C THR A 781 -22.70 -23.01 21.84
N ALA A 782 -21.70 -23.23 22.69
CA ALA A 782 -21.02 -24.51 22.82
C ALA A 782 -22.09 -25.60 22.93
N VAL A 783 -22.02 -26.58 22.03
CA VAL A 783 -22.80 -27.81 22.16
C VAL A 783 -22.33 -28.46 23.46
N THR A 784 -23.16 -28.41 24.49
CA THR A 784 -22.94 -29.15 25.74
C THR A 784 -22.74 -30.61 25.36
N PRO A 785 -21.68 -31.29 25.81
CA PRO A 785 -21.56 -32.73 25.61
C PRO A 785 -22.78 -33.36 26.29
N GLY A 786 -23.62 -34.03 25.51
CA GLY A 786 -24.78 -34.74 26.01
C GLY A 786 -24.34 -35.68 27.11
N THR A 787 -25.00 -35.57 28.26
CA THR A 787 -24.96 -36.55 29.33
C THR A 787 -25.19 -37.94 28.74
N ALA A 788 -24.13 -38.74 28.75
CA ALA A 788 -24.24 -40.17 28.55
C ALA A 788 -25.19 -40.71 29.63
N LYS A 789 -26.44 -40.98 29.25
CA LYS A 789 -27.33 -41.81 30.05
C LYS A 789 -26.71 -43.20 30.09
N ALA A 790 -26.15 -43.53 31.26
CA ALA A 790 -25.85 -44.90 31.63
C ALA A 790 -27.15 -45.71 31.52
N VAL A 791 -27.23 -46.58 30.53
CA VAL A 791 -28.17 -47.69 30.51
C VAL A 791 -27.52 -48.79 31.34
N GLY A 792 -27.99 -48.92 32.57
CA GLY A 792 -27.65 -50.02 33.47
C GLY A 792 -28.92 -50.56 34.11
N GLY A 793 -29.25 -51.81 33.76
CA GLY A 793 -29.96 -52.76 34.62
C GLY A 793 -31.46 -52.53 34.88
N ARG A 794 -32.32 -53.09 34.02
CA ARG A 794 -33.18 -54.26 34.29
C ARG A 794 -34.02 -54.59 33.07
#